data_AF-A0AA43KST6-F1
#
_entry.id   AF-A0AA43KST6-F1
#
_cell.length_a   1.000
_cell.length_b   1.000
_cell.length_c   1.000
_cell.angle_alpha   90.00
_cell.angle_beta   90.00
_cell.angle_gamma   90.00
#
_symmetry.space_group_name_H-M   'P 1'
#
loop_
_entity.id
_entity.type
_entity.pdbx_description
1 polymer ?
#
loop_
_entity_poly.entity_id
_entity_poly.type
_entity_poly.pdbx_seq_one_letter_code
_entity_poly.pdbx_strand_id
1 'polypeptide(L)'
;MRKLILSLLISVIALPLISAQEARLLRFPTTNGQEVVFSYAGDLYKVSINGGEAKRLTSHIGYEMFPKFSPDGKTVAFTGQYDGNTEVYTIPSVGGEPLRITYTATNSRDDIGDRMGPNNIVMGWTPNGTDIIYRNRISDGFSGKLYLVNNEGGLSNVLPLPEGGFCSYSPDGKKLAYNRVMREFRTWKYYKGGMADDIWIYDPASGSVENVTNNDAQDIMPMWIGDDIYFISDRDRTMNLFVYNTKTKQTSKVTNFTEYDIKFPSFHGNTIVFENGGYIYKLDAASKQPVKINITLASDNIYARSEIKDGQNYLTSASLSPDGERLAVTSRGEVFNIPSEKGVVKNITRSPGAHDRNAEWSPDGKSIAYISDATGETELYLQDATGSEPVQLTKNNDTYIRSFSWSPDSKSIVYTDRKNRINLLDVSSKQKSTLLTDPAGEPRAVAFSPDSKWLTYTRSESNEFDVVYVFNIAAKKEYPVTDKWYESYNPAFSKDGRYLIFTSDRDFNPIYGRKEWNHVYTTSGGVYLSLLSKDTPSPFLEKDAEVKTGDAKKPEAAKKDSLNTVKIDFDGITDRIVKLPIAPSYYWGFYSDGDKVYYNKPGNAMMYDLKKQKEETIADQGASIHIGNTDKKALFLRNKQLFVTAIPSGKTELKDAVNMSNMKITTDYPMEWAQIFDEAWRVYRDGFYVENMHGVDWKAIKAKYAVLLPYVKNRLDLNYIIGEMIGELNCGHAYVNPGEADRADRIKTGLLGAEISRDKSGFFRIEKILQGASWDKKLRSPLTEAGIEAKAGDFIVAIDGVPTNSVKDMYALLTGKAGIPTEISLNSKAQVAGARKIVISPLEEEYSLYHYEWVQNNIKKVEKASGGKIGYIYIPDMGPEGLNEFSRYFYPQLDKEGLIIDDRANGGGNVSPMILERLSREPYRLTMRRGSNRIGTVPDAVQVGPKVCLINKYSASDGDLFPWGFRALGLGKLIGTRTWGGIVGISGSLPFIDGTDIRVPFFTSYDAKTGQWIIENHGVDPDIIIDNDPVKEWNGEDQQLNRAIEEVMKELKNRQPLKPVPAPRVWNK
;
A
#
# COMPACT_ATOMS: atom_id res chain seq x y z
N MET A 1 -9.00 -0.78 -89.58
CA MET A 1 -8.54 -0.06 -88.37
C MET A 1 -9.38 -0.51 -87.19
N ARG A 2 -8.70 -1.01 -86.15
CA ARG A 2 -9.01 -1.02 -84.71
C ARG A 2 -10.47 -0.89 -84.21
N LYS A 3 -10.74 -1.78 -83.24
CA LYS A 3 -11.63 -1.70 -82.08
C LYS A 3 -13.13 -1.86 -82.36
N LEU A 4 -13.72 -2.93 -81.85
CA LEU A 4 -14.87 -2.93 -80.91
C LEU A 4 -15.17 -4.38 -80.49
N ILE A 5 -15.00 -4.70 -79.21
CA ILE A 5 -16.06 -5.04 -78.24
C ILE A 5 -16.56 -6.49 -78.34
N LEU A 6 -15.98 -7.34 -77.49
CA LEU A 6 -16.73 -8.34 -76.72
C LEU A 6 -15.91 -8.68 -75.47
N SER A 7 -16.33 -8.17 -74.31
CA SER A 7 -15.82 -8.63 -73.00
C SER A 7 -16.96 -8.53 -72.02
N LEU A 8 -17.60 -9.67 -71.80
CA LEU A 8 -18.68 -9.89 -70.84
C LEU A 8 -18.07 -10.54 -69.59
N LEU A 9 -18.28 -9.90 -68.44
CA LEU A 9 -18.37 -10.41 -67.07
C LEU A 9 -17.48 -11.61 -66.66
N ILE A 10 -16.43 -11.32 -65.87
CA ILE A 10 -16.09 -12.09 -64.66
C ILE A 10 -15.87 -11.08 -63.54
N SER A 11 -16.90 -10.87 -62.72
CA SER A 11 -16.82 -10.10 -61.47
C SER A 11 -16.24 -11.03 -60.39
N VAL A 12 -14.94 -10.91 -60.09
CA VAL A 12 -14.36 -11.48 -58.87
C VAL A 12 -14.67 -10.51 -57.73
N ILE A 13 -15.63 -10.87 -56.89
CA ILE A 13 -15.85 -10.25 -55.59
C ILE A 13 -14.68 -10.64 -54.70
N ALA A 14 -13.74 -9.71 -54.51
CA ALA A 14 -12.73 -9.83 -53.46
C ALA A 14 -13.40 -9.46 -52.12
N LEU A 15 -13.90 -10.48 -51.41
CA LEU A 15 -14.24 -10.34 -49.99
C LEU A 15 -12.92 -10.11 -49.22
N PRO A 16 -12.79 -9.04 -48.41
CA PRO A 16 -11.67 -8.96 -47.49
C PRO A 16 -11.85 -10.08 -46.46
N LEU A 17 -10.96 -11.07 -46.48
CA LEU A 17 -10.79 -11.99 -45.37
C LEU A 17 -10.39 -11.14 -44.15
N ILE A 18 -11.35 -10.83 -43.29
CA ILE A 18 -11.07 -10.33 -41.94
C ILE A 18 -10.35 -11.49 -41.24
N SER A 19 -9.01 -11.46 -41.25
CA SER A 19 -8.21 -12.37 -40.44
C SER A 19 -8.54 -12.07 -38.98
N ALA A 20 -9.03 -13.06 -38.24
CA ALA A 20 -9.22 -12.93 -36.80
C ALA A 20 -7.91 -12.47 -36.16
N GLN A 21 -7.98 -11.45 -35.31
CA GLN A 21 -6.80 -10.88 -34.66
C GLN A 21 -6.23 -11.90 -33.67
N GLU A 22 -4.91 -12.11 -33.73
CA GLU A 22 -4.20 -12.99 -32.79
C GLU A 22 -4.38 -12.47 -31.36
N ALA A 23 -4.73 -13.37 -30.44
CA ALA A 23 -4.95 -13.05 -29.04
C ALA A 23 -3.63 -12.89 -28.27
N ARG A 24 -3.60 -11.99 -27.29
CA ARG A 24 -2.47 -11.71 -26.41
C ARG A 24 -2.96 -11.42 -24.99
N LEU A 25 -2.06 -11.40 -24.01
CA LEU A 25 -2.34 -11.40 -22.57
C LEU A 25 -3.09 -12.67 -22.13
N LEU A 26 -2.65 -13.81 -22.65
CA LEU A 26 -3.16 -15.13 -22.28
C LEU A 26 -2.37 -15.64 -21.07
N ARG A 27 -3.02 -15.73 -19.90
CA ARG A 27 -2.36 -15.92 -18.59
C ARG A 27 -2.61 -17.32 -18.01
N PHE A 28 -1.72 -17.77 -17.13
CA PHE A 28 -1.87 -19.00 -16.32
C PHE A 28 -2.21 -20.28 -17.12
N PRO A 29 -1.44 -20.64 -18.17
CA PRO A 29 -1.77 -21.78 -19.01
C PRO A 29 -1.58 -23.14 -18.31
N THR A 30 -2.41 -24.11 -18.68
CA THR A 30 -2.28 -25.54 -18.34
C THR A 30 -2.65 -26.41 -19.53
N THR A 31 -2.20 -27.66 -19.57
CA THR A 31 -2.47 -28.59 -20.68
C THR A 31 -2.75 -30.01 -20.19
N ASN A 32 -3.47 -30.78 -21.01
CA ASN A 32 -3.60 -32.24 -20.89
C ASN A 32 -2.87 -32.97 -22.04
N GLY A 33 -1.99 -32.28 -22.78
CA GLY A 33 -1.26 -32.78 -23.95
C GLY A 33 -2.02 -32.65 -25.28
N GLN A 34 -3.33 -32.38 -25.28
CA GLN A 34 -4.15 -32.22 -26.49
C GLN A 34 -4.80 -30.83 -26.58
N GLU A 35 -5.13 -30.27 -25.43
CA GLU A 35 -5.77 -28.97 -25.26
C GLU A 35 -4.97 -28.11 -24.28
N VAL A 36 -5.19 -26.80 -24.33
CA VAL A 36 -4.66 -25.82 -23.40
C VAL A 36 -5.83 -25.05 -22.79
N VAL A 37 -5.83 -24.89 -21.47
CA VAL A 37 -6.73 -23.98 -20.75
C VAL A 37 -5.92 -22.83 -20.17
N PHE A 38 -6.42 -21.61 -20.27
CA PHE A 38 -5.76 -20.39 -19.81
C PHE A 38 -6.80 -19.34 -19.40
N SER A 39 -6.37 -18.33 -18.66
CA SER A 39 -7.17 -17.17 -18.28
C SER A 39 -7.01 -16.02 -19.28
N TYR A 40 -8.10 -15.37 -19.65
CA TYR A 40 -8.14 -14.17 -20.49
C TYR A 40 -9.27 -13.25 -20.02
N ALA A 41 -8.94 -11.98 -19.76
CA ALA A 41 -9.89 -10.96 -19.30
C ALA A 41 -10.68 -11.31 -18.02
N GLY A 42 -10.19 -12.26 -17.21
CA GLY A 42 -10.84 -12.75 -16.00
C GLY A 42 -11.49 -14.13 -16.13
N ASP A 43 -11.74 -14.64 -17.34
CA ASP A 43 -12.40 -15.93 -17.58
C ASP A 43 -11.43 -17.02 -18.07
N LEU A 44 -11.78 -18.29 -17.90
CA LEU A 44 -11.07 -19.43 -18.49
C LEU A 44 -11.53 -19.70 -19.93
N TYR A 45 -10.55 -19.96 -20.80
CA TYR A 45 -10.74 -20.36 -22.19
C TYR A 45 -9.96 -21.63 -22.49
N LYS A 46 -10.42 -22.37 -23.51
CA LYS A 46 -9.82 -23.61 -23.98
C LYS A 46 -9.53 -23.58 -25.48
N VAL A 47 -8.39 -24.13 -25.90
CA VAL A 47 -7.99 -24.25 -27.30
C VAL A 47 -7.24 -25.56 -27.55
N SER A 48 -7.17 -26.02 -28.80
CA SER A 48 -6.28 -27.12 -29.18
C SER A 48 -4.81 -26.75 -28.92
N ILE A 49 -3.99 -27.74 -28.55
CA ILE A 49 -2.52 -27.61 -28.44
C ILE A 49 -1.85 -27.18 -29.77
N ASN A 50 -2.56 -27.29 -30.89
CA ASN A 50 -2.12 -26.84 -32.20
C ASN A 50 -2.59 -25.43 -32.59
N GLY A 51 -3.34 -24.76 -31.71
CA GLY A 51 -3.88 -23.42 -31.93
C GLY A 51 -5.27 -23.42 -32.55
N GLY A 52 -5.70 -22.23 -32.99
CA GLY A 52 -7.03 -21.97 -33.52
C GLY A 52 -7.87 -21.06 -32.61
N GLU A 53 -9.19 -21.11 -32.80
CA GLU A 53 -10.14 -20.32 -32.03
C GLU A 53 -10.35 -20.92 -30.64
N ALA A 54 -10.17 -20.11 -29.61
CA ALA A 54 -10.38 -20.50 -28.23
C ALA A 54 -11.85 -20.34 -27.80
N LYS A 55 -12.35 -21.32 -27.05
CA LYS A 55 -13.73 -21.38 -26.54
C LYS A 55 -13.76 -21.03 -25.05
N ARG A 56 -14.63 -20.10 -24.66
CA ARG A 56 -14.84 -19.75 -23.25
C ARG A 56 -15.42 -20.93 -22.45
N LEU A 57 -14.89 -21.17 -21.25
CA LEU A 57 -15.32 -22.21 -20.31
C LEU A 57 -16.10 -21.64 -19.12
N THR A 58 -15.71 -20.47 -18.62
CA THR A 58 -16.32 -19.81 -17.45
C THR A 58 -16.83 -18.42 -17.79
N SER A 59 -17.71 -17.88 -16.94
CA SER A 59 -18.14 -16.48 -17.02
C SER A 59 -18.75 -16.07 -15.68
N HIS A 60 -18.07 -15.19 -14.96
CA HIS A 60 -18.54 -14.66 -13.68
C HIS A 60 -17.90 -13.30 -13.37
N ILE A 61 -18.51 -12.53 -12.46
CA ILE A 61 -17.87 -11.34 -11.93
C ILE A 61 -16.71 -11.73 -11.00
N GLY A 62 -15.49 -11.29 -11.31
CA GLY A 62 -14.29 -11.71 -10.58
C GLY A 62 -13.25 -12.27 -11.54
N TYR A 63 -12.36 -13.12 -11.02
CA TYR A 63 -11.23 -13.61 -11.81
C TYR A 63 -11.00 -15.11 -11.58
N GLU A 64 -11.09 -15.90 -12.65
CA GLU A 64 -10.68 -17.30 -12.69
C GLU A 64 -9.24 -17.47 -13.18
N MET A 65 -8.47 -18.23 -12.41
CA MET A 65 -7.02 -18.31 -12.58
C MET A 65 -6.47 -19.65 -12.10
N PHE A 66 -5.19 -19.89 -12.43
CA PHE A 66 -4.45 -21.11 -12.07
C PHE A 66 -5.20 -22.41 -12.38
N PRO A 67 -5.73 -22.60 -13.60
CA PRO A 67 -6.35 -23.86 -13.99
C PRO A 67 -5.32 -25.00 -13.96
N LYS A 68 -5.75 -26.19 -13.54
CA LYS A 68 -4.99 -27.45 -13.58
C LYS A 68 -5.90 -28.59 -13.99
N PHE A 69 -5.57 -29.26 -15.10
CA PHE A 69 -6.26 -30.50 -15.49
C PHE A 69 -6.03 -31.61 -14.46
N SER A 70 -7.08 -32.39 -14.20
CA SER A 70 -6.97 -33.67 -13.51
C SER A 70 -6.06 -34.63 -14.32
N PRO A 71 -5.44 -35.65 -13.69
CA PRO A 71 -4.57 -36.58 -14.41
C PRO A 71 -5.23 -37.30 -15.58
N ASP A 72 -6.56 -37.50 -15.54
CA ASP A 72 -7.34 -38.10 -16.62
C ASP A 72 -7.81 -37.08 -17.69
N GLY A 73 -7.51 -35.79 -17.50
CA GLY A 73 -7.85 -34.69 -18.40
C GLY A 73 -9.32 -34.29 -18.44
N LYS A 74 -10.20 -34.91 -17.64
CA LYS A 74 -11.65 -34.69 -17.73
C LYS A 74 -12.16 -33.51 -16.92
N THR A 75 -11.45 -33.11 -15.87
CA THR A 75 -11.84 -32.05 -14.93
C THR A 75 -10.74 -31.00 -14.87
N VAL A 76 -11.12 -29.74 -14.67
CA VAL A 76 -10.19 -28.63 -14.42
C VAL A 76 -10.46 -28.11 -13.02
N ALA A 77 -9.46 -28.17 -12.14
CA ALA A 77 -9.46 -27.42 -10.88
C ALA A 77 -8.89 -26.03 -11.13
N PHE A 78 -9.43 -25.01 -10.49
CA PHE A 78 -8.97 -23.63 -10.66
C PHE A 78 -9.31 -22.79 -9.43
N THR A 79 -8.68 -21.62 -9.34
CA THR A 79 -8.94 -20.61 -8.30
C THR A 79 -9.97 -19.62 -8.85
N GLY A 80 -11.07 -19.38 -8.15
CA GLY A 80 -12.17 -18.51 -8.60
C GLY A 80 -12.91 -17.81 -7.47
N GLN A 81 -13.88 -16.95 -7.80
CA GLN A 81 -14.54 -16.03 -6.85
C GLN A 81 -16.08 -16.05 -6.92
N TYR A 82 -16.66 -17.18 -7.33
CA TYR A 82 -18.12 -17.31 -7.58
C TYR A 82 -18.98 -16.96 -6.37
N ASP A 83 -18.52 -17.34 -5.17
CA ASP A 83 -19.26 -17.21 -3.93
C ASP A 83 -18.63 -16.15 -3.00
N GLY A 84 -18.02 -15.14 -3.60
CA GLY A 84 -17.49 -13.96 -2.94
C GLY A 84 -16.05 -14.04 -2.45
N ASN A 85 -15.64 -15.16 -1.85
CA ASN A 85 -14.23 -15.39 -1.48
C ASN A 85 -13.47 -16.06 -2.62
N THR A 86 -12.16 -15.86 -2.69
CA THR A 86 -11.30 -16.64 -3.58
C THR A 86 -11.19 -18.06 -3.05
N GLU A 87 -11.63 -19.06 -3.81
CA GLU A 87 -11.69 -20.47 -3.40
C GLU A 87 -11.22 -21.40 -4.52
N VAL A 88 -11.02 -22.67 -4.16
CA VAL A 88 -10.80 -23.75 -5.14
C VAL A 88 -12.15 -24.18 -5.70
N TYR A 89 -12.24 -24.24 -7.02
CA TYR A 89 -13.38 -24.75 -7.78
C TYR A 89 -12.94 -25.86 -8.73
N THR A 90 -13.88 -26.70 -9.14
CA THR A 90 -13.70 -27.62 -10.27
C THR A 90 -14.79 -27.42 -11.32
N ILE A 91 -14.46 -27.73 -12.58
CA ILE A 91 -15.40 -27.72 -13.70
C ILE A 91 -15.06 -28.87 -14.67
N PRO A 92 -16.03 -29.51 -15.35
CA PRO A 92 -15.72 -30.40 -16.44
C PRO A 92 -14.90 -29.69 -17.52
N SER A 93 -13.91 -30.36 -18.11
CA SER A 93 -13.06 -29.83 -19.19
C SER A 93 -13.82 -29.40 -20.46
N VAL A 94 -15.08 -29.81 -20.58
CA VAL A 94 -16.00 -29.45 -21.66
C VAL A 94 -16.87 -28.22 -21.35
N GLY A 95 -16.77 -27.68 -20.13
CA GLY A 95 -17.65 -26.65 -19.56
C GLY A 95 -18.78 -27.22 -18.71
N GLY A 96 -19.50 -26.36 -18.00
CA GLY A 96 -20.59 -26.74 -17.10
C GLY A 96 -20.71 -25.81 -15.90
N GLU A 97 -21.42 -26.26 -14.87
CA GLU A 97 -21.52 -25.55 -13.58
C GLU A 97 -20.25 -25.81 -12.74
N PRO A 98 -19.56 -24.75 -12.25
CA PRO A 98 -18.46 -24.90 -11.33
C PRO A 98 -18.91 -25.46 -9.96
N LEU A 99 -18.15 -26.39 -9.41
CA LEU A 99 -18.34 -26.92 -8.07
C LEU A 99 -17.32 -26.28 -7.10
N ARG A 100 -17.81 -25.62 -6.05
CA ARG A 100 -16.96 -25.09 -4.96
C ARG A 100 -16.40 -26.23 -4.11
N ILE A 101 -15.08 -26.21 -3.90
CA ILE A 101 -14.35 -27.27 -3.18
C ILE A 101 -13.94 -26.85 -1.77
N THR A 102 -13.59 -25.57 -1.57
CA THR A 102 -13.08 -25.05 -0.28
C THR A 102 -13.96 -23.95 0.32
N TYR A 103 -13.93 -23.86 1.65
CA TYR A 103 -14.59 -22.82 2.45
C TYR A 103 -13.60 -22.25 3.46
N THR A 104 -12.94 -21.15 3.10
CA THR A 104 -11.85 -20.58 3.89
C THR A 104 -12.21 -19.19 4.43
N ALA A 105 -11.37 -18.69 5.34
CA ALA A 105 -11.47 -17.35 5.87
C ALA A 105 -11.21 -16.30 4.77
N THR A 106 -11.93 -15.19 4.83
CA THR A 106 -11.64 -14.06 3.93
C THR A 106 -10.30 -13.43 4.31
N ASN A 107 -9.41 -13.27 3.32
CA ASN A 107 -8.13 -12.62 3.52
C ASN A 107 -8.16 -11.20 2.94
N SER A 108 -7.70 -10.19 3.68
CA SER A 108 -7.71 -8.79 3.23
C SER A 108 -6.89 -8.57 1.96
N ARG A 109 -5.80 -9.33 1.78
CA ARG A 109 -4.87 -9.23 0.63
C ARG A 109 -5.04 -10.37 -0.36
N ASP A 110 -6.27 -10.54 -0.85
CA ASP A 110 -6.70 -11.66 -1.68
C ASP A 110 -7.14 -11.21 -3.09
N ASP A 111 -6.26 -10.49 -3.78
CA ASP A 111 -6.50 -9.97 -5.11
C ASP A 111 -5.30 -10.28 -6.02
N ILE A 112 -5.56 -10.57 -7.29
CA ILE A 112 -4.50 -10.81 -8.27
C ILE A 112 -3.67 -9.55 -8.58
N GLY A 113 -4.27 -8.37 -8.35
CA GLY A 113 -3.58 -7.09 -8.44
C GLY A 113 -2.73 -6.73 -7.23
N ASP A 114 -2.84 -7.48 -6.12
CA ASP A 114 -1.96 -7.31 -4.95
C ASP A 114 -0.62 -8.03 -5.18
N ARG A 115 0.48 -7.41 -4.73
CA ARG A 115 1.84 -7.95 -4.85
C ARG A 115 2.09 -9.30 -4.16
N MET A 116 1.20 -9.76 -3.27
CA MET A 116 1.25 -11.10 -2.65
C MET A 116 0.44 -12.14 -3.45
N GLY A 117 -0.36 -11.69 -4.42
CA GLY A 117 -1.27 -12.53 -5.18
C GLY A 117 -2.54 -12.91 -4.42
N PRO A 118 -3.41 -13.69 -5.07
CA PRO A 118 -4.64 -14.21 -4.49
C PRO A 118 -4.36 -15.33 -3.48
N ASN A 119 -5.36 -15.66 -2.67
CA ASN A 119 -5.37 -16.82 -1.80
C ASN A 119 -5.87 -18.07 -2.56
N ASN A 120 -5.75 -19.25 -1.94
CA ASN A 120 -6.27 -20.51 -2.49
C ASN A 120 -5.81 -20.83 -3.92
N ILE A 121 -4.52 -20.60 -4.21
CA ILE A 121 -3.93 -20.87 -5.53
C ILE A 121 -3.84 -22.37 -5.76
N VAL A 122 -4.52 -22.86 -6.79
CA VAL A 122 -4.42 -24.26 -7.23
C VAL A 122 -3.04 -24.53 -7.82
N MET A 123 -2.32 -25.48 -7.23
CA MET A 123 -0.95 -25.83 -7.64
C MET A 123 -0.94 -27.05 -8.56
N GLY A 124 -1.83 -28.02 -8.33
CA GLY A 124 -1.91 -29.25 -9.11
C GLY A 124 -2.82 -30.30 -8.49
N TRP A 125 -2.58 -31.55 -8.87
CA TRP A 125 -3.31 -32.72 -8.40
C TRP A 125 -2.33 -33.75 -7.84
N THR A 126 -2.80 -34.59 -6.92
CA THR A 126 -2.09 -35.84 -6.62
C THR A 126 -2.05 -36.72 -7.87
N PRO A 127 -0.99 -37.53 -8.09
CA PRO A 127 -0.88 -38.34 -9.31
C PRO A 127 -2.03 -39.33 -9.53
N ASN A 128 -2.70 -39.77 -8.46
CA ASN A 128 -3.89 -40.62 -8.52
C ASN A 128 -5.20 -39.87 -8.84
N GLY A 129 -5.17 -38.53 -8.89
CA GLY A 129 -6.33 -37.68 -9.20
C GLY A 129 -7.36 -37.52 -8.08
N THR A 130 -7.06 -38.02 -6.87
CA THR A 130 -8.00 -37.99 -5.73
C THR A 130 -8.08 -36.62 -5.07
N ASP A 131 -6.94 -35.95 -4.89
CA ASP A 131 -6.87 -34.69 -4.15
C ASP A 131 -6.25 -33.57 -5.00
N ILE A 132 -6.70 -32.35 -4.73
CA ILE A 132 -6.18 -31.10 -5.29
C ILE A 132 -5.22 -30.51 -4.27
N ILE A 133 -4.03 -30.13 -4.72
CA ILE A 133 -3.07 -29.37 -3.92
C ILE A 133 -3.20 -27.88 -4.22
N TYR A 134 -3.33 -27.07 -3.17
CA TYR A 134 -3.46 -25.62 -3.28
C TYR A 134 -2.68 -24.91 -2.17
N ARG A 135 -2.32 -23.64 -2.39
CA ARG A 135 -1.72 -22.79 -1.36
C ARG A 135 -2.76 -21.89 -0.72
N ASN A 136 -2.83 -21.89 0.60
CA ASN A 136 -3.61 -20.94 1.38
C ASN A 136 -2.73 -20.18 2.39
N ARG A 137 -3.13 -18.94 2.66
CA ARG A 137 -2.60 -18.07 3.70
C ARG A 137 -3.70 -17.81 4.72
N ILE A 138 -3.35 -18.02 5.98
CA ILE A 138 -4.18 -17.68 7.14
C ILE A 138 -4.08 -16.20 7.55
N SER A 139 -3.17 -15.44 6.94
CA SER A 139 -2.93 -14.02 7.22
C SER A 139 -2.51 -13.23 5.97
N ASP A 140 -2.28 -11.93 6.14
CA ASP A 140 -1.81 -11.00 5.10
C ASP A 140 -0.27 -10.93 4.96
N GLY A 141 0.44 -11.79 5.70
CA GLY A 141 1.90 -11.89 5.75
C GLY A 141 2.55 -12.58 4.54
N PHE A 142 3.85 -12.85 4.65
CA PHE A 142 4.70 -13.35 3.57
C PHE A 142 4.77 -14.88 3.41
N SER A 143 4.07 -15.65 4.23
CA SER A 143 4.07 -17.11 4.17
C SER A 143 2.70 -17.67 3.80
N GLY A 144 2.72 -18.79 3.07
CA GLY A 144 1.56 -19.61 2.76
C GLY A 144 1.89 -21.08 3.01
N LYS A 145 0.86 -21.91 3.18
CA LYS A 145 1.01 -23.35 3.38
C LYS A 145 0.33 -24.11 2.25
N LEU A 146 0.81 -25.33 2.01
CA LEU A 146 0.22 -26.26 1.05
C LEU A 146 -0.86 -27.11 1.73
N TYR A 147 -2.03 -27.15 1.12
CA TYR A 147 -3.19 -27.90 1.56
C TYR A 147 -3.60 -28.91 0.51
N LEU A 148 -4.11 -30.05 0.97
CA LEU A 148 -4.76 -31.07 0.17
C LEU A 148 -6.25 -31.09 0.48
N VAL A 149 -7.07 -31.05 -0.56
CA VAL A 149 -8.51 -31.21 -0.48
C VAL A 149 -8.97 -32.27 -1.46
N ASN A 150 -9.93 -33.10 -1.04
CA ASN A 150 -10.52 -34.08 -1.94
C ASN A 150 -11.22 -33.40 -3.13
N ASN A 151 -11.16 -34.01 -4.30
CA ASN A 151 -11.73 -33.44 -5.52
C ASN A 151 -13.26 -33.27 -5.49
N GLU A 152 -13.94 -33.86 -4.51
CA GLU A 152 -15.36 -33.67 -4.26
C GLU A 152 -15.65 -32.72 -3.08
N GLY A 153 -14.64 -32.03 -2.55
CA GLY A 153 -14.72 -31.10 -1.42
C GLY A 153 -14.57 -31.74 -0.04
N GLY A 154 -14.48 -30.88 0.98
CA GLY A 154 -14.37 -31.27 2.39
C GLY A 154 -13.24 -30.55 3.12
N LEU A 155 -13.11 -30.83 4.43
CA LEU A 155 -12.08 -30.21 5.25
C LEU A 155 -10.68 -30.57 4.73
N SER A 156 -9.85 -29.54 4.51
CA SER A 156 -8.51 -29.69 3.94
C SER A 156 -7.47 -30.13 4.96
N ASN A 157 -6.46 -30.88 4.51
CA ASN A 157 -5.30 -31.26 5.32
C ASN A 157 -4.08 -30.44 4.90
N VAL A 158 -3.32 -29.92 5.87
CA VAL A 158 -2.05 -29.24 5.59
C VAL A 158 -0.97 -30.28 5.34
N LEU A 159 -0.12 -30.07 4.33
CA LEU A 159 1.13 -30.83 4.24
C LEU A 159 2.02 -30.51 5.46
N PRO A 160 2.79 -31.48 5.98
CA PRO A 160 3.59 -31.31 7.20
C PRO A 160 4.87 -30.48 6.95
N LEU A 161 4.67 -29.26 6.48
CA LEU A 161 5.68 -28.27 6.14
C LEU A 161 5.21 -26.90 6.66
N PRO A 162 6.10 -26.08 7.22
CA PRO A 162 5.75 -24.79 7.83
C PRO A 162 5.31 -23.75 6.80
N GLU A 163 5.81 -23.88 5.57
CA GLU A 163 5.56 -23.00 4.43
C GLU A 163 5.62 -23.77 3.11
N GLY A 164 5.00 -23.24 2.05
CA GLY A 164 5.07 -23.80 0.71
C GLY A 164 4.43 -22.93 -0.38
N GLY A 165 5.01 -23.02 -1.58
CA GLY A 165 4.62 -22.35 -2.81
C GLY A 165 4.33 -23.34 -3.94
N PHE A 166 4.67 -22.98 -5.19
CA PHE A 166 4.49 -23.88 -6.33
C PHE A 166 5.21 -25.22 -6.14
N CYS A 167 4.57 -26.30 -6.60
CA CYS A 167 5.05 -27.66 -6.36
C CYS A 167 4.67 -28.63 -7.47
N SER A 168 5.37 -29.76 -7.52
CA SER A 168 5.12 -30.88 -8.43
C SER A 168 5.50 -32.20 -7.78
N TYR A 169 4.59 -33.17 -7.82
CA TYR A 169 4.87 -34.54 -7.39
C TYR A 169 5.86 -35.22 -8.33
N SER A 170 6.67 -36.13 -7.79
CA SER A 170 7.43 -37.09 -8.58
C SER A 170 6.48 -37.99 -9.40
N PRO A 171 6.92 -38.58 -10.52
CA PRO A 171 6.06 -39.43 -11.35
C PRO A 171 5.42 -40.61 -10.60
N ASP A 172 6.07 -41.11 -9.55
CA ASP A 172 5.56 -42.19 -8.69
C ASP A 172 4.72 -41.69 -7.49
N GLY A 173 4.58 -40.37 -7.33
CA GLY A 173 3.83 -39.71 -6.25
C GLY A 173 4.45 -39.80 -4.86
N LYS A 174 5.69 -40.31 -4.72
CA LYS A 174 6.32 -40.52 -3.42
C LYS A 174 7.05 -39.31 -2.87
N LYS A 175 7.44 -38.36 -3.72
CA LYS A 175 8.17 -37.14 -3.35
C LYS A 175 7.50 -35.90 -3.93
N LEU A 176 7.81 -34.75 -3.36
CA LEU A 176 7.29 -33.46 -3.81
C LEU A 176 8.45 -32.48 -4.02
N ALA A 177 8.64 -32.00 -5.25
CA ALA A 177 9.46 -30.83 -5.51
C ALA A 177 8.63 -29.58 -5.21
N TYR A 178 9.15 -28.63 -4.43
CA TYR A 178 8.39 -27.45 -4.03
C TYR A 178 9.27 -26.23 -3.76
N ASN A 179 8.67 -25.06 -3.94
CA ASN A 179 9.17 -23.78 -3.45
C ASN A 179 8.72 -23.55 -2.01
N ARG A 180 9.53 -22.87 -1.19
CA ARG A 180 9.19 -22.52 0.20
C ARG A 180 8.55 -21.14 0.30
N VAL A 181 8.99 -20.21 -0.54
CA VAL A 181 8.64 -18.79 -0.51
C VAL A 181 7.60 -18.49 -1.59
N MET A 182 6.73 -17.51 -1.30
CA MET A 182 5.78 -16.96 -2.27
C MET A 182 6.15 -15.52 -2.63
N ARG A 183 6.28 -15.22 -3.92
CA ARG A 183 6.68 -13.89 -4.41
C ARG A 183 6.47 -13.67 -5.91
N GLU A 184 5.80 -14.60 -6.57
CA GLU A 184 5.56 -14.64 -8.02
C GLU A 184 4.76 -13.44 -8.57
N PHE A 185 4.10 -12.67 -7.69
CA PHE A 185 3.35 -11.45 -8.01
C PHE A 185 4.10 -10.16 -7.68
N ARG A 186 5.32 -10.24 -7.12
CA ARG A 186 6.11 -9.04 -6.82
C ARG A 186 6.67 -8.43 -8.10
N THR A 187 6.58 -7.12 -8.17
CA THR A 187 7.05 -6.26 -9.26
C THR A 187 8.53 -5.91 -9.08
N TRP A 188 9.37 -6.94 -8.96
CA TRP A 188 10.82 -6.82 -8.74
C TRP A 188 11.55 -7.95 -9.45
N LYS A 189 12.11 -7.64 -10.62
CA LYS A 189 12.92 -8.58 -11.42
C LYS A 189 14.37 -8.59 -10.96
N TYR A 190 15.06 -9.71 -11.17
CA TYR A 190 16.50 -9.86 -10.88
C TYR A 190 16.84 -9.73 -9.39
N TYR A 191 15.89 -10.15 -8.56
CA TYR A 191 15.99 -10.04 -7.11
C TYR A 191 16.97 -11.06 -6.53
N LYS A 192 17.78 -10.64 -5.56
CA LYS A 192 18.79 -11.48 -4.90
C LYS A 192 18.77 -11.39 -3.36
N GLY A 193 17.73 -10.80 -2.79
CA GLY A 193 17.55 -10.77 -1.34
C GLY A 193 17.16 -12.14 -0.76
N GLY A 194 16.91 -12.19 0.55
CA GLY A 194 16.65 -13.45 1.28
C GLY A 194 15.43 -14.26 0.82
N MET A 195 14.51 -13.67 0.04
CA MET A 195 13.37 -14.37 -0.58
C MET A 195 13.68 -14.95 -1.97
N ALA A 196 14.93 -14.95 -2.44
CA ALA A 196 15.30 -15.65 -3.66
C ALA A 196 15.17 -17.13 -3.37
N ASP A 197 14.17 -17.77 -3.98
CA ASP A 197 13.76 -19.10 -3.58
C ASP A 197 14.44 -20.17 -4.43
N ASP A 198 14.51 -21.34 -3.85
CA ASP A 198 15.10 -22.54 -4.43
C ASP A 198 14.05 -23.63 -4.62
N ILE A 199 14.41 -24.66 -5.38
CA ILE A 199 13.65 -25.91 -5.44
C ILE A 199 14.13 -26.85 -4.34
N TRP A 200 13.19 -27.33 -3.55
CA TRP A 200 13.39 -28.32 -2.49
C TRP A 200 12.66 -29.62 -2.82
N ILE A 201 13.22 -30.77 -2.43
CA ILE A 201 12.55 -32.06 -2.53
C ILE A 201 12.15 -32.50 -1.12
N TYR A 202 10.85 -32.63 -0.88
CA TYR A 202 10.29 -33.25 0.32
C TYR A 202 10.05 -34.75 0.09
N ASP A 203 10.60 -35.56 1.00
CA ASP A 203 10.40 -37.01 1.05
C ASP A 203 9.63 -37.38 2.34
N PRO A 204 8.31 -37.60 2.26
CA PRO A 204 7.49 -37.93 3.43
C PRO A 204 7.84 -39.27 4.07
N ALA A 205 8.39 -40.22 3.31
CA ALA A 205 8.72 -41.56 3.84
C ALA A 205 9.94 -41.50 4.76
N SER A 206 10.93 -40.68 4.42
CA SER A 206 12.11 -40.44 5.26
C SER A 206 11.94 -39.29 6.25
N GLY A 207 10.93 -38.43 6.06
CA GLY A 207 10.73 -37.23 6.86
C GLY A 207 11.85 -36.21 6.66
N SER A 208 12.28 -35.99 5.41
CA SER A 208 13.41 -35.11 5.09
C SER A 208 13.11 -34.14 3.94
N VAL A 209 13.88 -33.05 3.89
CA VAL A 209 13.92 -32.11 2.77
C VAL A 209 15.35 -31.89 2.27
N GLU A 210 15.52 -31.72 0.96
CA GLU A 210 16.82 -31.44 0.31
C GLU A 210 16.68 -30.21 -0.62
N ASN A 211 17.54 -29.19 -0.45
CA ASN A 211 17.68 -28.11 -1.45
C ASN A 211 18.47 -28.64 -2.64
N VAL A 212 17.90 -28.59 -3.85
CA VAL A 212 18.54 -29.16 -5.05
C VAL A 212 19.08 -28.11 -6.02
N THR A 213 18.76 -26.83 -5.83
CA THR A 213 19.22 -25.74 -6.72
C THR A 213 20.27 -24.85 -6.09
N ASN A 214 20.06 -24.42 -4.85
CA ASN A 214 20.94 -23.56 -4.05
C ASN A 214 21.60 -22.42 -4.87
N ASN A 215 20.79 -21.49 -5.36
CA ASN A 215 21.23 -20.38 -6.19
C ASN A 215 20.90 -19.02 -5.57
N ASP A 216 21.69 -17.98 -5.88
CA ASP A 216 21.38 -16.60 -5.48
C ASP A 216 20.23 -15.98 -6.32
N ALA A 217 19.91 -16.60 -7.45
CA ALA A 217 18.77 -16.25 -8.30
C ALA A 217 17.50 -16.99 -7.86
N GLN A 218 16.36 -16.61 -8.43
CA GLN A 218 15.12 -17.34 -8.19
C GLN A 218 15.10 -18.61 -9.03
N ASP A 219 14.84 -19.76 -8.40
CA ASP A 219 14.52 -21.02 -9.06
C ASP A 219 13.12 -21.46 -8.61
N ILE A 220 12.11 -21.24 -9.46
CA ILE A 220 10.69 -21.36 -9.07
C ILE A 220 9.85 -22.16 -10.05
N MET A 221 8.66 -22.59 -9.58
CA MET A 221 7.63 -23.31 -10.34
C MET A 221 8.14 -24.67 -10.88
N PRO A 222 8.50 -25.62 -10.00
CA PRO A 222 9.04 -26.91 -10.41
C PRO A 222 7.99 -27.76 -11.16
N MET A 223 8.47 -28.53 -12.13
CA MET A 223 7.71 -29.47 -12.95
C MET A 223 8.52 -30.76 -13.08
N TRP A 224 8.10 -31.82 -12.39
CA TRP A 224 8.84 -33.08 -12.32
C TRP A 224 8.41 -34.03 -13.45
N ILE A 225 9.29 -34.22 -14.42
CA ILE A 225 9.05 -35.01 -15.64
C ILE A 225 10.12 -36.10 -15.74
N GLY A 226 9.73 -37.36 -15.50
CA GLY A 226 10.68 -38.47 -15.46
C GLY A 226 11.73 -38.28 -14.37
N ASP A 227 13.01 -38.30 -14.75
CA ASP A 227 14.13 -38.07 -13.83
C ASP A 227 14.50 -36.58 -13.68
N ASP A 228 13.82 -35.70 -14.40
CA ASP A 228 14.16 -34.28 -14.51
C ASP A 228 13.14 -33.41 -13.76
N ILE A 229 13.62 -32.32 -13.16
CA ILE A 229 12.80 -31.25 -12.59
C ILE A 229 13.07 -30.00 -13.44
N TYR A 230 12.07 -29.61 -14.24
CA TYR A 230 12.08 -28.35 -14.97
C TYR A 230 11.58 -27.22 -14.07
N PHE A 231 12.12 -26.01 -14.23
CA PHE A 231 11.74 -24.83 -13.44
C PHE A 231 12.11 -23.56 -14.22
N ILE A 232 11.64 -22.40 -13.77
CA ILE A 232 12.07 -21.11 -14.34
C ILE A 232 13.08 -20.42 -13.44
N SER A 233 14.04 -19.73 -14.05
CA SER A 233 15.10 -18.99 -13.34
C SER A 233 15.51 -17.71 -14.04
N ASP A 234 15.78 -16.67 -13.24
CA ASP A 234 16.33 -15.38 -13.67
C ASP A 234 17.86 -15.27 -13.47
N ARG A 235 18.55 -16.41 -13.32
CA ARG A 235 20.02 -16.46 -13.11
C ARG A 235 20.84 -15.77 -14.20
N ASP A 236 20.27 -15.66 -15.40
CA ASP A 236 20.83 -14.96 -16.55
C ASP A 236 19.98 -13.75 -16.97
N ARG A 237 19.30 -13.16 -15.98
CA ARG A 237 18.43 -11.99 -16.06
C ARG A 237 17.00 -12.34 -16.46
N THR A 238 16.73 -12.74 -17.69
CA THR A 238 15.36 -13.04 -18.14
C THR A 238 14.92 -14.43 -17.67
N MET A 239 13.74 -14.55 -17.06
CA MET A 239 13.20 -15.85 -16.62
C MET A 239 13.12 -16.83 -17.79
N ASN A 240 13.94 -17.86 -17.75
CA ASN A 240 14.01 -18.94 -18.74
C ASN A 240 13.80 -20.30 -18.09
N LEU A 241 13.47 -21.32 -18.89
CA LEU A 241 13.40 -22.68 -18.41
C LEU A 241 14.82 -23.24 -18.18
N PHE A 242 14.98 -23.88 -17.03
CA PHE A 242 16.13 -24.68 -16.65
C PHE A 242 15.65 -26.07 -16.26
N VAL A 243 16.58 -27.02 -16.21
CA VAL A 243 16.29 -28.40 -15.82
C VAL A 243 17.38 -28.93 -14.91
N TYR A 244 16.97 -29.54 -13.80
CA TYR A 244 17.81 -30.28 -12.86
C TYR A 244 17.54 -31.77 -13.01
N ASN A 245 18.57 -32.57 -13.25
CA ASN A 245 18.44 -34.03 -13.30
C ASN A 245 18.67 -34.65 -11.93
N THR A 246 17.69 -35.39 -11.42
CA THR A 246 17.71 -35.96 -10.06
C THR A 246 18.73 -37.10 -9.86
N LYS A 247 19.22 -37.71 -10.95
CA LYS A 247 20.23 -38.78 -10.91
C LYS A 247 21.65 -38.22 -10.97
N THR A 248 21.93 -37.32 -11.92
CA THR A 248 23.26 -36.74 -12.12
C THR A 248 23.52 -35.53 -11.24
N LYS A 249 22.46 -34.95 -10.64
CA LYS A 249 22.47 -33.70 -9.88
C LYS A 249 22.97 -32.49 -10.68
N GLN A 250 22.82 -32.51 -12.00
CA GLN A 250 23.26 -31.42 -12.88
C GLN A 250 22.10 -30.52 -13.29
N THR A 251 22.37 -29.22 -13.35
CA THR A 251 21.44 -28.20 -13.85
C THR A 251 21.90 -27.68 -15.21
N SER A 252 20.98 -27.53 -16.16
CA SER A 252 21.25 -26.97 -17.49
C SER A 252 20.13 -26.03 -17.97
N LYS A 253 20.48 -25.10 -18.86
CA LYS A 253 19.54 -24.14 -19.47
C LYS A 253 18.77 -24.81 -20.62
N VAL A 254 17.47 -24.49 -20.75
CA VAL A 254 16.56 -25.08 -21.74
C VAL A 254 16.15 -24.05 -22.80
N THR A 255 15.72 -22.85 -22.40
CA THR A 255 15.29 -21.78 -23.33
C THR A 255 16.19 -20.56 -23.24
N ASN A 256 16.12 -19.65 -24.23
CA ASN A 256 16.93 -18.42 -24.27
C ASN A 256 16.12 -17.21 -24.74
N PHE A 257 14.96 -16.97 -24.15
CA PHE A 257 14.21 -15.73 -24.35
C PHE A 257 14.97 -14.56 -23.73
N THR A 258 14.99 -13.42 -24.43
CA THR A 258 15.72 -12.20 -24.01
C THR A 258 14.81 -10.99 -23.85
N GLU A 259 13.60 -11.03 -24.39
CA GLU A 259 12.66 -9.91 -24.37
C GLU A 259 11.74 -9.97 -23.17
N TYR A 260 10.97 -11.05 -22.99
CA TYR A 260 10.04 -11.20 -21.87
C TYR A 260 10.36 -12.44 -21.04
N ASP A 261 10.00 -12.38 -19.76
CA ASP A 261 10.08 -13.50 -18.83
C ASP A 261 9.12 -14.62 -19.24
N ILE A 262 9.54 -15.88 -19.07
CA ILE A 262 8.61 -16.99 -18.98
C ILE A 262 7.81 -16.85 -17.68
N LYS A 263 6.49 -16.99 -17.77
CA LYS A 263 5.57 -16.91 -16.62
C LYS A 263 4.69 -18.16 -16.53
N PHE A 264 4.43 -18.58 -15.30
CA PHE A 264 3.46 -19.61 -14.90
C PHE A 264 3.47 -20.87 -15.79
N PRO A 265 4.62 -21.56 -15.96
CA PRO A 265 4.65 -22.80 -16.71
C PRO A 265 3.81 -23.89 -16.03
N SER A 266 3.28 -24.80 -16.84
CA SER A 266 2.57 -25.99 -16.40
C SER A 266 2.86 -27.13 -17.37
N PHE A 267 2.63 -28.37 -16.96
CA PHE A 267 2.96 -29.53 -17.79
C PHE A 267 1.91 -30.64 -17.72
N HIS A 268 1.93 -31.51 -18.73
CA HIS A 268 1.29 -32.83 -18.70
C HIS A 268 2.09 -33.80 -19.57
N GLY A 269 2.43 -34.97 -19.00
CA GLY A 269 3.35 -35.90 -19.65
C GLY A 269 4.68 -35.21 -19.99
N ASN A 270 5.06 -35.24 -21.26
CA ASN A 270 6.29 -34.61 -21.76
C ASN A 270 6.10 -33.17 -22.28
N THR A 271 4.88 -32.63 -22.25
CA THR A 271 4.55 -31.31 -22.81
C THR A 271 4.49 -30.26 -21.72
N ILE A 272 5.27 -29.20 -21.86
CA ILE A 272 5.28 -28.00 -21.04
C ILE A 272 4.58 -26.88 -21.82
N VAL A 273 3.70 -26.12 -21.17
CA VAL A 273 3.10 -24.89 -21.69
C VAL A 273 3.40 -23.73 -20.76
N PHE A 274 3.59 -22.53 -21.31
CA PHE A 274 3.93 -21.35 -20.53
C PHE A 274 3.58 -20.05 -21.24
N GLU A 275 3.51 -18.96 -20.47
CA GLU A 275 3.32 -17.60 -20.99
C GLU A 275 4.67 -16.96 -21.32
N ASN A 276 4.77 -16.28 -22.47
CA ASN A 276 5.88 -15.38 -22.79
C ASN A 276 5.40 -14.20 -23.65
N GLY A 277 5.61 -12.98 -23.16
CA GLY A 277 5.21 -11.75 -23.86
C GLY A 277 3.71 -11.67 -24.16
N GLY A 278 2.86 -12.27 -23.32
CA GLY A 278 1.41 -12.33 -23.50
C GLY A 278 0.90 -13.42 -24.45
N TYR A 279 1.79 -14.26 -25.01
CA TYR A 279 1.41 -15.43 -25.82
C TYR A 279 1.60 -16.72 -25.03
N ILE A 280 1.00 -17.81 -25.50
CA ILE A 280 1.25 -19.15 -24.98
C ILE A 280 2.20 -19.91 -25.92
N TYR A 281 3.20 -20.55 -25.32
CA TYR A 281 4.13 -21.45 -25.98
C TYR A 281 3.92 -22.88 -25.47
N LYS A 282 4.25 -23.86 -26.33
CA LYS A 282 4.44 -25.26 -25.95
C LYS A 282 5.88 -25.68 -26.16
N LEU A 283 6.36 -26.60 -25.35
CA LEU A 283 7.69 -27.21 -25.45
C LEU A 283 7.56 -28.68 -25.11
N ASP A 284 8.15 -29.54 -25.94
CA ASP A 284 8.33 -30.96 -25.60
C ASP A 284 9.66 -31.12 -24.85
N ALA A 285 9.63 -31.76 -23.67
CA ALA A 285 10.79 -31.85 -22.78
C ALA A 285 11.95 -32.70 -23.35
N ALA A 286 11.70 -33.56 -24.35
CA ALA A 286 12.76 -34.29 -25.03
C ALA A 286 13.48 -33.41 -26.07
N SER A 287 12.72 -32.70 -26.91
CA SER A 287 13.28 -31.84 -27.96
C SER A 287 13.78 -30.48 -27.45
N LYS A 288 13.23 -29.98 -26.34
CA LYS A 288 13.57 -28.70 -25.69
C LYS A 288 13.40 -27.48 -26.60
N GLN A 289 12.53 -27.56 -27.61
CA GLN A 289 12.24 -26.46 -28.53
C GLN A 289 10.89 -25.82 -28.21
N PRO A 290 10.84 -24.51 -27.87
CA PRO A 290 9.59 -23.81 -27.66
C PRO A 290 8.94 -23.42 -28.99
N VAL A 291 7.62 -23.59 -29.08
CA VAL A 291 6.80 -23.26 -30.26
C VAL A 291 5.59 -22.45 -29.81
N LYS A 292 5.37 -21.27 -30.42
CA LYS A 292 4.20 -20.43 -30.14
C LYS A 292 2.92 -21.14 -30.60
N ILE A 293 1.89 -21.11 -29.76
CA ILE A 293 0.54 -21.58 -30.13
C ILE A 293 -0.21 -20.37 -30.70
N ASN A 294 -0.62 -20.43 -31.97
CA ASN A 294 -1.40 -19.36 -32.58
C ASN A 294 -2.85 -19.45 -32.12
N ILE A 295 -3.30 -18.51 -31.29
CA ILE A 295 -4.62 -18.50 -30.67
C ILE A 295 -5.40 -17.26 -31.13
N THR A 296 -6.66 -17.45 -31.51
CA THR A 296 -7.60 -16.36 -31.79
C THR A 296 -8.78 -16.42 -30.83
N LEU A 297 -9.39 -15.27 -30.53
CA LEU A 297 -10.53 -15.15 -29.63
C LEU A 297 -11.60 -14.26 -30.24
N ALA A 298 -12.87 -14.63 -30.02
CA ALA A 298 -14.03 -13.78 -30.23
C ALA A 298 -14.70 -13.52 -28.87
N SER A 299 -14.60 -12.29 -28.38
CA SER A 299 -15.16 -11.87 -27.09
C SER A 299 -15.89 -10.53 -27.24
N ASP A 300 -16.99 -10.36 -26.50
CA ASP A 300 -17.74 -9.11 -26.38
C ASP A 300 -17.09 -8.10 -25.41
N ASN A 301 -15.99 -8.50 -24.75
CA ASN A 301 -15.07 -7.66 -23.96
C ASN A 301 -15.78 -6.79 -22.91
N ILE A 302 -16.73 -7.37 -22.17
CA ILE A 302 -17.64 -6.64 -21.28
C ILE A 302 -16.97 -5.65 -20.33
N TYR A 303 -15.78 -5.97 -19.78
CA TYR A 303 -15.03 -5.12 -18.84
C TYR A 303 -14.24 -3.97 -19.49
N ALA A 304 -14.10 -3.97 -20.81
CA ALA A 304 -13.41 -2.91 -21.56
C ALA A 304 -14.36 -2.08 -22.43
N ARG A 305 -15.67 -2.31 -22.30
CA ARG A 305 -16.69 -1.51 -23.00
C ARG A 305 -16.83 -0.14 -22.36
N SER A 306 -16.97 0.88 -23.19
CA SER A 306 -17.25 2.23 -22.69
C SER A 306 -18.55 2.27 -21.88
N GLU A 307 -18.56 3.04 -20.81
CA GLU A 307 -19.71 3.21 -19.93
C GLU A 307 -19.83 4.63 -19.40
N ILE A 308 -20.95 4.94 -18.74
CA ILE A 308 -21.17 6.24 -18.10
C ILE A 308 -21.05 6.11 -16.59
N LYS A 309 -20.04 6.77 -16.02
CA LYS A 309 -19.82 6.81 -14.57
C LYS A 309 -20.41 8.06 -13.93
N ASP A 310 -20.76 7.93 -12.65
CA ASP A 310 -21.21 9.05 -11.82
C ASP A 310 -20.01 9.81 -11.23
N GLY A 311 -19.76 10.99 -11.77
CA GLY A 311 -18.60 11.82 -11.43
C GLY A 311 -18.58 12.29 -9.98
N GLN A 312 -19.71 12.28 -9.25
CA GLN A 312 -19.71 12.66 -7.83
C GLN A 312 -18.86 11.72 -6.95
N ASN A 313 -18.59 10.48 -7.41
CA ASN A 313 -17.83 9.48 -6.66
C ASN A 313 -16.31 9.64 -6.77
N TYR A 314 -15.82 10.46 -7.71
CA TYR A 314 -14.40 10.58 -8.06
C TYR A 314 -13.84 11.99 -7.88
N LEU A 315 -14.47 12.79 -7.00
CA LEU A 315 -14.06 14.17 -6.71
C LEU A 315 -12.62 14.23 -6.20
N THR A 316 -11.75 15.00 -6.88
CA THR A 316 -10.36 15.23 -6.45
C THR A 316 -10.07 16.68 -6.11
N SER A 317 -10.78 17.64 -6.72
CA SER A 317 -10.66 19.06 -6.38
C SER A 317 -11.91 19.84 -6.75
N ALA A 318 -12.10 20.98 -6.08
CA ALA A 318 -13.16 21.92 -6.39
C ALA A 318 -12.69 23.36 -6.15
N SER A 319 -13.05 24.26 -7.04
CA SER A 319 -12.75 25.69 -7.00
C SER A 319 -14.03 26.49 -7.25
N LEU A 320 -14.28 27.50 -6.42
CA LEU A 320 -15.48 28.33 -6.48
C LEU A 320 -15.26 29.51 -7.43
N SER A 321 -16.27 29.84 -8.25
CA SER A 321 -16.23 31.04 -9.09
C SER A 321 -16.17 32.32 -8.25
N PRO A 322 -15.65 33.44 -8.76
CA PRO A 322 -15.52 34.68 -7.99
C PRO A 322 -16.83 35.23 -7.42
N ASP A 323 -17.96 34.96 -8.06
CA ASP A 323 -19.30 35.31 -7.59
C ASP A 323 -19.94 34.27 -6.65
N GLY A 324 -19.38 33.06 -6.57
CA GLY A 324 -19.90 31.96 -5.76
C GLY A 324 -21.07 31.19 -6.39
N GLU A 325 -21.42 31.47 -7.64
CA GLU A 325 -22.58 30.85 -8.30
C GLU A 325 -22.24 29.54 -9.02
N ARG A 326 -20.97 29.27 -9.27
CA ARG A 326 -20.51 28.06 -9.97
C ARG A 326 -19.25 27.48 -9.35
N LEU A 327 -19.00 26.19 -9.58
CA LEU A 327 -17.78 25.49 -9.20
C LEU A 327 -17.12 24.86 -10.42
N ALA A 328 -15.79 24.97 -10.49
CA ALA A 328 -14.96 24.12 -11.31
C ALA A 328 -14.61 22.90 -10.45
N VAL A 329 -14.96 21.71 -10.94
CA VAL A 329 -14.79 20.46 -10.21
C VAL A 329 -14.00 19.49 -11.05
N THR A 330 -12.91 18.96 -10.51
CA THR A 330 -12.20 17.84 -11.13
C THR A 330 -12.75 16.54 -10.60
N SER A 331 -13.06 15.63 -11.52
CA SER A 331 -13.48 14.28 -11.20
C SER A 331 -13.04 13.29 -12.28
N ARG A 332 -12.37 12.20 -11.88
CA ARG A 332 -11.87 11.12 -12.77
C ARG A 332 -11.18 11.61 -14.07
N GLY A 333 -10.28 12.57 -13.96
CA GLY A 333 -9.56 13.12 -15.11
C GLY A 333 -10.34 14.11 -15.97
N GLU A 334 -11.53 14.53 -15.55
CA GLU A 334 -12.39 15.46 -16.27
C GLU A 334 -12.65 16.74 -15.45
N VAL A 335 -12.86 17.86 -16.15
CA VAL A 335 -13.21 19.15 -15.54
C VAL A 335 -14.68 19.47 -15.82
N PHE A 336 -15.42 19.70 -14.73
CA PHE A 336 -16.82 20.09 -14.74
C PHE A 336 -16.99 21.53 -14.31
N ASN A 337 -17.88 22.25 -14.98
CA ASN A 337 -18.41 23.53 -14.54
C ASN A 337 -19.86 23.33 -14.08
N ILE A 338 -20.09 23.36 -12.75
CA ILE A 338 -21.38 23.06 -12.12
C ILE A 338 -21.96 24.29 -11.40
N PRO A 339 -23.29 24.47 -11.31
CA PRO A 339 -23.89 25.50 -10.48
C PRO A 339 -23.73 25.16 -8.99
N SER A 340 -23.57 26.17 -8.12
CA SER A 340 -23.60 25.95 -6.67
C SER A 340 -25.01 25.67 -6.14
N GLU A 341 -26.04 26.13 -6.86
CA GLU A 341 -27.45 25.87 -6.57
C GLU A 341 -28.15 25.14 -7.74
N LYS A 342 -28.97 25.84 -8.54
CA LYS A 342 -29.73 25.27 -9.67
C LYS A 342 -29.13 25.70 -11.02
N GLY A 343 -29.05 24.77 -11.97
CA GLY A 343 -28.61 25.08 -13.33
C GLY A 343 -28.04 23.87 -14.08
N VAL A 344 -27.41 24.15 -15.22
CA VAL A 344 -26.82 23.13 -16.10
C VAL A 344 -25.41 22.78 -15.65
N VAL A 345 -25.15 21.48 -15.48
CA VAL A 345 -23.81 20.91 -15.33
C VAL A 345 -23.16 20.74 -16.71
N LYS A 346 -21.91 21.18 -16.86
CA LYS A 346 -21.14 21.03 -18.11
C LYS A 346 -19.83 20.29 -17.82
N ASN A 347 -19.58 19.16 -18.49
CA ASN A 347 -18.21 18.67 -18.66
C ASN A 347 -17.56 19.51 -19.79
N ILE A 348 -16.48 20.23 -19.49
CA ILE A 348 -15.84 21.13 -20.46
C ILE A 348 -14.66 20.48 -21.19
N THR A 349 -14.04 19.44 -20.64
CA THR A 349 -12.85 18.78 -21.20
C THR A 349 -13.19 17.63 -22.14
N ARG A 350 -14.00 16.66 -21.69
CA ARG A 350 -14.39 15.45 -22.45
C ARG A 350 -13.18 14.72 -23.06
N SER A 351 -12.20 14.43 -22.23
CA SER A 351 -10.85 14.00 -22.60
C SER A 351 -10.52 12.62 -21.98
N PRO A 352 -11.20 11.53 -22.37
CA PRO A 352 -11.10 10.22 -21.71
C PRO A 352 -9.70 9.55 -21.77
N GLY A 353 -8.76 10.11 -22.53
CA GLY A 353 -7.36 9.67 -22.59
C GLY A 353 -6.37 10.66 -21.95
N ALA A 354 -6.85 11.58 -21.10
CA ALA A 354 -6.04 12.54 -20.38
C ALA A 354 -6.46 12.62 -18.90
N HIS A 355 -5.54 13.05 -18.06
CA HIS A 355 -5.75 13.34 -16.66
C HIS A 355 -5.84 14.86 -16.45
N ASP A 356 -7.03 15.41 -16.70
CA ASP A 356 -7.29 16.82 -16.40
C ASP A 356 -7.60 16.98 -14.91
N ARG A 357 -6.83 17.82 -14.22
CA ARG A 357 -6.92 17.97 -12.76
C ARG A 357 -6.61 19.36 -12.22
N ASN A 358 -6.91 19.52 -10.93
CA ASN A 358 -6.67 20.74 -10.15
C ASN A 358 -7.29 21.97 -10.82
N ALA A 359 -8.54 21.87 -11.29
CA ALA A 359 -9.17 22.96 -12.02
C ALA A 359 -9.47 24.17 -11.11
N GLU A 360 -9.09 25.37 -11.56
CA GLU A 360 -9.31 26.62 -10.84
C GLU A 360 -9.94 27.70 -11.73
N TRP A 361 -10.93 28.40 -11.20
CA TRP A 361 -11.47 29.60 -11.82
C TRP A 361 -10.45 30.75 -11.82
N SER A 362 -10.37 31.46 -12.94
CA SER A 362 -9.70 32.76 -12.97
C SER A 362 -10.41 33.74 -12.02
N PRO A 363 -9.68 34.60 -11.29
CA PRO A 363 -10.28 35.59 -10.40
C PRO A 363 -11.24 36.56 -11.08
N ASP A 364 -11.12 36.78 -12.39
CA ASP A 364 -12.03 37.60 -13.19
C ASP A 364 -13.29 36.84 -13.67
N GLY A 365 -13.38 35.54 -13.41
CA GLY A 365 -14.55 34.68 -13.68
C GLY A 365 -14.75 34.30 -15.15
N LYS A 366 -13.79 34.60 -16.03
CA LYS A 366 -13.93 34.35 -17.48
C LYS A 366 -13.46 32.96 -17.91
N SER A 367 -12.51 32.36 -17.20
CA SER A 367 -11.85 31.15 -17.65
C SER A 367 -11.57 30.18 -16.51
N ILE A 368 -11.33 28.93 -16.87
CA ILE A 368 -10.92 27.86 -15.96
C ILE A 368 -9.56 27.34 -16.45
N ALA A 369 -8.57 27.35 -15.56
CA ALA A 369 -7.29 26.70 -15.80
C ALA A 369 -7.26 25.31 -15.15
N TYR A 370 -6.50 24.39 -15.73
CA TYR A 370 -6.30 23.05 -15.19
C TYR A 370 -4.95 22.48 -15.67
N ILE A 371 -4.46 21.46 -14.97
CA ILE A 371 -3.32 20.65 -15.41
C ILE A 371 -3.86 19.51 -16.27
N SER A 372 -3.24 19.23 -17.41
CA SER A 372 -3.57 18.10 -18.27
C SER A 372 -2.29 17.43 -18.76
N ASP A 373 -2.34 16.12 -18.96
CA ASP A 373 -1.26 15.35 -19.57
C ASP A 373 -1.54 14.94 -21.02
N ALA A 374 -2.53 15.55 -21.68
CA ALA A 374 -2.96 15.21 -23.05
C ALA A 374 -1.83 15.27 -24.11
N THR A 375 -0.73 15.99 -23.83
CA THR A 375 0.44 16.03 -24.72
C THR A 375 1.44 14.89 -24.50
N GLY A 376 1.20 14.05 -23.50
CA GLY A 376 2.17 13.12 -22.96
C GLY A 376 2.99 13.68 -21.80
N GLU A 377 3.01 15.00 -21.56
CA GLU A 377 3.62 15.64 -20.37
C GLU A 377 2.59 16.50 -19.63
N THR A 378 2.81 16.78 -18.34
CA THR A 378 1.90 17.64 -17.55
C THR A 378 2.05 19.11 -17.94
N GLU A 379 0.99 19.70 -18.47
CA GLU A 379 0.92 21.07 -18.97
C GLU A 379 -0.28 21.82 -18.39
N LEU A 380 -0.19 23.15 -18.34
CA LEU A 380 -1.32 24.02 -17.98
C LEU A 380 -2.14 24.34 -19.22
N TYR A 381 -3.45 24.21 -19.09
CA TYR A 381 -4.45 24.57 -20.08
C TYR A 381 -5.41 25.61 -19.53
N LEU A 382 -6.02 26.37 -20.43
CA LEU A 382 -7.05 27.36 -20.14
C LEU A 382 -8.25 27.14 -21.06
N GLN A 383 -9.45 27.22 -20.52
CA GLN A 383 -10.67 27.15 -21.31
C GLN A 383 -11.64 28.23 -20.87
N ASP A 384 -12.39 28.82 -21.82
CA ASP A 384 -13.46 29.75 -21.47
C ASP A 384 -14.53 29.03 -20.64
N ALA A 385 -15.06 29.72 -19.63
CA ALA A 385 -16.06 29.17 -18.72
C ALA A 385 -17.33 28.65 -19.42
N THR A 386 -17.62 29.12 -20.63
CA THR A 386 -18.76 28.67 -21.44
C THR A 386 -18.51 27.34 -22.17
N GLY A 387 -17.24 26.93 -22.34
CA GLY A 387 -16.79 25.67 -22.94
C GLY A 387 -16.20 25.79 -24.35
N SER A 388 -15.28 26.74 -24.59
CA SER A 388 -14.56 26.89 -25.88
C SER A 388 -13.53 25.79 -26.12
N GLU A 389 -12.84 25.79 -27.27
CA GLU A 389 -11.63 24.97 -27.43
C GLU A 389 -10.57 25.32 -26.36
N PRO A 390 -9.82 24.33 -25.84
CA PRO A 390 -8.81 24.57 -24.83
C PRO A 390 -7.56 25.23 -25.41
N VAL A 391 -6.95 26.13 -24.64
CA VAL A 391 -5.72 26.84 -24.97
C VAL A 391 -4.60 26.28 -24.10
N GLN A 392 -3.66 25.57 -24.72
CA GLN A 392 -2.43 25.14 -24.05
C GLN A 392 -1.58 26.39 -23.68
N LEU A 393 -1.25 26.52 -22.40
CA LEU A 393 -0.44 27.62 -21.86
C LEU A 393 1.04 27.27 -21.70
N THR A 394 1.36 26.03 -21.35
CA THR A 394 2.75 25.54 -21.23
C THR A 394 3.01 24.39 -22.20
N LYS A 395 4.28 24.19 -22.57
CA LYS A 395 4.72 23.13 -23.47
C LYS A 395 6.08 22.60 -23.07
N ASN A 396 6.31 21.31 -23.33
CA ASN A 396 7.57 20.61 -23.08
C ASN A 396 8.04 20.76 -21.63
N ASN A 397 7.14 20.68 -20.66
CA ASN A 397 7.57 20.55 -19.27
C ASN A 397 8.37 19.26 -19.10
N ASP A 398 9.47 19.37 -18.37
CA ASP A 398 10.47 18.31 -18.18
C ASP A 398 10.26 17.51 -16.89
N THR A 399 9.15 17.76 -16.19
CA THR A 399 8.79 17.09 -14.94
C THR A 399 7.32 17.39 -14.57
N TYR A 400 6.74 16.56 -13.69
CA TYR A 400 5.37 16.69 -13.20
C TYR A 400 5.09 18.01 -12.44
N ILE A 401 4.06 18.75 -12.88
CA ILE A 401 3.49 19.91 -12.17
C ILE A 401 2.75 19.42 -10.92
N ARG A 402 3.05 19.94 -9.73
CA ARG A 402 2.38 19.53 -8.49
C ARG A 402 1.05 20.26 -8.29
N SER A 403 1.11 21.58 -8.26
CA SER A 403 -0.01 22.49 -8.07
C SER A 403 0.23 23.82 -8.79
N PHE A 404 -0.81 24.62 -8.94
CA PHE A 404 -0.73 25.99 -9.43
C PHE A 404 -1.69 26.90 -8.66
N SER A 405 -1.55 28.21 -8.83
CA SER A 405 -2.47 29.22 -8.31
C SER A 405 -2.48 30.47 -9.20
N TRP A 406 -3.62 31.14 -9.29
CA TRP A 406 -3.80 32.38 -10.03
C TRP A 406 -3.30 33.62 -9.27
N SER A 407 -2.73 34.59 -10.00
CA SER A 407 -2.57 35.94 -9.48
C SER A 407 -3.94 36.62 -9.34
N PRO A 408 -4.21 37.38 -8.27
CA PRO A 408 -5.50 38.06 -8.08
C PRO A 408 -5.97 38.95 -9.24
N ASP A 409 -5.04 39.48 -10.04
CA ASP A 409 -5.35 40.27 -11.24
C ASP A 409 -5.63 39.44 -12.52
N SER A 410 -5.64 38.11 -12.40
CA SER A 410 -5.88 37.12 -13.47
C SER A 410 -4.86 37.13 -14.62
N LYS A 411 -3.70 37.80 -14.48
CA LYS A 411 -2.71 37.90 -15.57
C LYS A 411 -1.65 36.82 -15.54
N SER A 412 -1.40 36.23 -14.37
CA SER A 412 -0.32 35.27 -14.17
C SER A 412 -0.80 34.03 -13.41
N ILE A 413 -0.10 32.93 -13.63
CA ILE A 413 -0.23 31.70 -12.85
C ILE A 413 1.14 31.38 -12.25
N VAL A 414 1.18 31.04 -10.97
CA VAL A 414 2.37 30.42 -10.34
C VAL A 414 2.14 28.92 -10.22
N TYR A 415 3.16 28.11 -10.50
CA TYR A 415 3.07 26.66 -10.32
C TYR A 415 4.37 26.06 -9.80
N THR A 416 4.25 24.94 -9.06
CA THR A 416 5.39 24.16 -8.56
C THR A 416 5.50 22.82 -9.26
N ASP A 417 6.69 22.23 -9.23
CA ASP A 417 6.96 20.96 -9.92
C ASP A 417 7.90 20.03 -9.15
N ARG A 418 8.08 18.80 -9.65
CA ARG A 418 8.91 17.76 -9.02
C ARG A 418 10.40 18.09 -8.97
N LYS A 419 10.88 19.11 -9.69
CA LYS A 419 12.26 19.62 -9.61
C LYS A 419 12.41 20.75 -8.58
N ASN A 420 11.44 20.90 -7.66
CA ASN A 420 11.42 21.88 -6.58
C ASN A 420 11.52 23.34 -7.08
N ARG A 421 10.89 23.62 -8.23
CA ARG A 421 10.87 24.96 -8.83
C ARG A 421 9.59 25.70 -8.48
N ILE A 422 9.69 27.02 -8.35
CA ILE A 422 8.54 27.94 -8.44
C ILE A 422 8.62 28.61 -9.82
N ASN A 423 7.62 28.38 -10.67
CA ASN A 423 7.54 28.93 -12.01
C ASN A 423 6.40 29.94 -12.10
N LEU A 424 6.63 31.07 -12.77
CA LEU A 424 5.65 32.09 -13.10
C LEU A 424 5.36 32.07 -14.59
N LEU A 425 4.08 31.99 -14.93
CA LEU A 425 3.55 31.97 -16.28
C LEU A 425 2.71 33.22 -16.51
N ASP A 426 3.05 34.01 -17.53
CA ASP A 426 2.15 35.05 -18.05
C ASP A 426 1.10 34.40 -18.96
N VAL A 427 -0.18 34.62 -18.67
CA VAL A 427 -1.29 33.91 -19.33
C VAL A 427 -1.49 34.37 -20.77
N SER A 428 -1.28 35.66 -21.04
CA SER A 428 -1.53 36.25 -22.35
C SER A 428 -0.46 35.90 -23.39
N SER A 429 0.81 36.00 -22.99
CA SER A 429 1.99 35.76 -23.82
C SER A 429 2.47 34.32 -23.76
N LYS A 430 1.99 33.54 -22.78
CA LYS A 430 2.40 32.17 -22.49
C LYS A 430 3.89 32.03 -22.13
N GLN A 431 4.52 33.15 -21.73
CA GLN A 431 5.92 33.13 -21.32
C GLN A 431 6.05 32.56 -19.90
N LYS A 432 6.92 31.56 -19.78
CA LYS A 432 7.32 30.93 -18.52
C LYS A 432 8.64 31.52 -18.03
N SER A 433 8.74 31.79 -16.73
CA SER A 433 9.98 32.13 -16.04
C SER A 433 10.10 31.36 -14.73
N THR A 434 11.25 30.75 -14.46
CA THR A 434 11.53 30.14 -13.16
C THR A 434 11.98 31.24 -12.20
N LEU A 435 11.27 31.39 -11.08
CA LEU A 435 11.56 32.38 -10.05
C LEU A 435 12.54 31.85 -9.01
N LEU A 436 12.39 30.58 -8.62
CA LEU A 436 13.18 29.92 -7.59
C LEU A 436 13.38 28.43 -7.95
N THR A 437 14.51 27.86 -7.55
CA THR A 437 14.74 26.41 -7.49
C THR A 437 15.36 26.10 -6.14
N ASP A 438 14.73 25.23 -5.36
CA ASP A 438 15.21 24.88 -4.03
C ASP A 438 15.83 23.46 -4.03
N PRO A 439 17.16 23.33 -3.85
CA PRO A 439 17.81 22.03 -3.82
C PRO A 439 17.50 21.24 -2.54
N ALA A 440 17.02 21.87 -1.47
CA ALA A 440 16.74 21.20 -0.20
C ALA A 440 15.42 20.42 -0.23
N GLY A 441 14.43 20.89 -0.99
CA GLY A 441 13.11 20.27 -1.04
C GLY A 441 12.07 21.13 -1.74
N GLU A 442 10.83 20.64 -1.76
CA GLU A 442 9.71 21.34 -2.39
C GLU A 442 9.34 22.63 -1.61
N PRO A 443 9.30 23.80 -2.26
CA PRO A 443 8.64 24.97 -1.69
C PRO A 443 7.12 24.75 -1.62
N ARG A 444 6.55 24.79 -0.42
CA ARG A 444 5.14 24.49 -0.16
C ARG A 444 4.30 25.75 0.07
N ALA A 445 2.99 25.60 -0.10
CA ALA A 445 1.99 26.65 0.16
C ALA A 445 2.29 27.98 -0.57
N VAL A 446 2.67 27.89 -1.85
CA VAL A 446 2.93 29.07 -2.70
C VAL A 446 1.64 29.83 -2.96
N ALA A 447 1.57 31.12 -2.58
CA ALA A 447 0.40 31.96 -2.78
C ALA A 447 0.76 33.41 -3.13
N PHE A 448 -0.08 34.08 -3.91
CA PHE A 448 0.09 35.49 -4.27
C PHE A 448 -0.35 36.44 -3.14
N SER A 449 0.29 37.62 -3.09
CA SER A 449 -0.25 38.78 -2.38
C SER A 449 -1.49 39.34 -3.09
N PRO A 450 -2.40 40.03 -2.38
CA PRO A 450 -3.61 40.61 -2.98
C PRO A 450 -3.34 41.60 -4.12
N ASP A 451 -2.18 42.26 -4.15
CA ASP A 451 -1.77 43.18 -5.22
C ASP A 451 -1.01 42.51 -6.38
N SER A 452 -0.87 41.17 -6.36
CA SER A 452 -0.17 40.35 -7.35
C SER A 452 1.32 40.64 -7.51
N LYS A 453 1.96 41.38 -6.59
CA LYS A 453 3.38 41.76 -6.68
C LYS A 453 4.33 40.87 -5.90
N TRP A 454 3.81 40.10 -4.95
CA TRP A 454 4.59 39.23 -4.09
C TRP A 454 4.04 37.81 -4.11
N LEU A 455 4.92 36.86 -3.82
CA LEU A 455 4.56 35.50 -3.44
C LEU A 455 4.91 35.27 -1.97
N THR A 456 4.20 34.37 -1.31
CA THR A 456 4.60 33.76 -0.04
C THR A 456 4.73 32.25 -0.22
N TYR A 457 5.61 31.60 0.54
CA TYR A 457 5.81 30.16 0.55
C TYR A 457 6.59 29.72 1.78
N THR A 458 6.63 28.41 2.00
CA THR A 458 7.45 27.76 3.02
C THR A 458 8.55 26.93 2.36
N ARG A 459 9.77 27.01 2.88
CA ARG A 459 10.87 26.09 2.52
C ARG A 459 11.73 25.72 3.71
N SER A 460 12.29 24.52 3.68
CA SER A 460 13.15 23.99 4.75
C SER A 460 14.57 24.57 4.66
N GLU A 461 15.14 24.89 5.81
CA GLU A 461 16.50 25.43 5.92
C GLU A 461 17.51 24.35 6.30
N SER A 462 18.80 24.72 6.33
CA SER A 462 19.91 23.80 6.65
C SER A 462 19.84 23.14 8.04
N ASN A 463 19.00 23.64 8.94
CA ASN A 463 18.72 23.04 10.25
C ASN A 463 17.40 22.25 10.26
N GLU A 464 16.86 21.93 9.09
CA GLU A 464 15.63 21.17 8.84
C GLU A 464 14.33 21.85 9.28
N PHE A 465 14.40 23.10 9.76
CA PHE A 465 13.21 23.89 10.08
C PHE A 465 12.66 24.59 8.85
N ASP A 466 11.34 24.56 8.71
CA ASP A 466 10.63 25.36 7.72
C ASP A 466 10.59 26.84 8.11
N VAL A 467 10.86 27.68 7.11
CA VAL A 467 10.79 29.14 7.22
C VAL A 467 9.77 29.68 6.22
N VAL A 468 8.99 30.68 6.66
CA VAL A 468 8.07 31.43 5.80
C VAL A 468 8.82 32.56 5.11
N TYR A 469 8.72 32.61 3.79
CA TYR A 469 9.34 33.62 2.93
C TYR A 469 8.29 34.46 2.20
N VAL A 470 8.68 35.67 1.83
CA VAL A 470 8.03 36.44 0.77
C VAL A 470 9.00 36.74 -0.36
N PHE A 471 8.51 36.70 -1.60
CA PHE A 471 9.31 36.93 -2.79
C PHE A 471 8.74 38.07 -3.62
N ASN A 472 9.54 39.10 -3.88
CA ASN A 472 9.18 40.18 -4.78
C ASN A 472 9.34 39.73 -6.22
N ILE A 473 8.25 39.66 -6.97
CA ILE A 473 8.26 39.11 -8.34
C ILE A 473 9.09 39.98 -9.29
N ALA A 474 8.88 41.30 -9.26
CA ALA A 474 9.54 42.22 -10.17
C ALA A 474 11.04 42.36 -9.88
N ALA A 475 11.41 42.46 -8.60
CA ALA A 475 12.80 42.56 -8.16
C ALA A 475 13.54 41.21 -8.14
N LYS A 476 12.81 40.10 -8.30
CA LYS A 476 13.32 38.72 -8.20
C LYS A 476 14.12 38.47 -6.93
N LYS A 477 13.56 38.89 -5.80
CA LYS A 477 14.27 38.86 -4.51
C LYS A 477 13.39 38.28 -3.42
N GLU A 478 13.93 37.30 -2.70
CA GLU A 478 13.30 36.69 -1.53
C GLU A 478 13.71 37.36 -0.21
N TYR A 479 12.84 37.25 0.78
CA TYR A 479 13.02 37.77 2.13
C TYR A 479 12.37 36.83 3.15
N PRO A 480 13.08 36.40 4.20
CA PRO A 480 12.47 35.64 5.28
C PRO A 480 11.53 36.52 6.11
N VAL A 481 10.37 35.98 6.49
CA VAL A 481 9.43 36.62 7.42
C VAL A 481 9.56 36.01 8.83
N THR A 482 9.92 34.73 8.91
CA THR A 482 10.25 34.04 10.17
C THR A 482 11.74 33.73 10.24
N ASP A 483 12.21 33.35 11.42
CA ASP A 483 13.58 32.89 11.65
C ASP A 483 13.66 31.36 11.68
N LYS A 484 14.86 30.83 11.93
CA LYS A 484 15.17 29.39 11.94
C LYS A 484 15.02 28.74 13.33
N TRP A 485 14.49 29.46 14.33
CA TRP A 485 14.33 28.91 15.69
C TRP A 485 13.04 28.10 15.86
N TYR A 486 12.08 28.25 14.94
CA TYR A 486 10.77 27.63 15.03
C TYR A 486 10.25 27.18 13.67
N GLU A 487 9.64 26.00 13.64
CA GLU A 487 8.95 25.47 12.46
C GLU A 487 7.81 26.41 12.09
N SER A 488 7.78 26.92 10.87
CA SER A 488 6.81 27.93 10.43
C SER A 488 6.31 27.63 9.01
N TYR A 489 5.01 27.39 8.86
CA TYR A 489 4.45 26.83 7.63
C TYR A 489 3.01 27.30 7.33
N ASN A 490 2.50 26.94 6.14
CA ASN A 490 1.16 27.30 5.63
C ASN A 490 0.86 28.81 5.61
N PRO A 491 1.69 29.67 4.98
CA PRO A 491 1.44 31.11 4.97
C PRO A 491 0.31 31.53 4.01
N ALA A 492 -0.38 32.61 4.35
CA ALA A 492 -1.36 33.29 3.49
C ALA A 492 -1.39 34.79 3.78
N PHE A 493 -1.54 35.62 2.74
CA PHE A 493 -1.74 37.07 2.91
C PHE A 493 -3.19 37.37 3.32
N SER A 494 -3.39 38.39 4.16
CA SER A 494 -4.73 38.99 4.32
C SER A 494 -5.10 39.78 3.07
N LYS A 495 -6.40 39.79 2.74
CA LYS A 495 -6.92 40.47 1.54
C LYS A 495 -6.60 41.97 1.50
N ASP A 496 -6.52 42.60 2.67
CA ASP A 496 -6.20 44.02 2.79
C ASP A 496 -4.70 44.34 2.76
N GLY A 497 -3.84 43.32 2.68
CA GLY A 497 -2.38 43.45 2.58
C GLY A 497 -1.67 43.82 3.87
N ARG A 498 -2.35 43.79 5.03
CA ARG A 498 -1.77 44.17 6.33
C ARG A 498 -1.02 43.04 7.03
N TYR A 499 -1.45 41.80 6.82
CA TYR A 499 -0.98 40.63 7.57
C TYR A 499 -0.47 39.53 6.64
N LEU A 500 0.53 38.80 7.11
CA LEU A 500 0.81 37.44 6.65
C LEU A 500 0.48 36.47 7.80
N ILE A 501 -0.49 35.59 7.56
CA ILE A 501 -0.96 34.59 8.52
C ILE A 501 -0.22 33.28 8.28
N PHE A 502 0.22 32.59 9.33
CA PHE A 502 0.91 31.30 9.22
C PHE A 502 0.79 30.47 10.50
N THR A 503 1.09 29.18 10.41
CA THR A 503 1.25 28.28 11.57
C THR A 503 2.71 28.32 12.03
N SER A 504 2.96 28.32 13.34
CA SER A 504 4.32 28.11 13.87
C SER A 504 4.34 27.30 15.15
N ASP A 505 5.29 26.38 15.26
CA ASP A 505 5.46 25.50 16.42
C ASP A 505 6.30 26.19 17.51
N ARG A 506 5.62 26.97 18.36
CA ARG A 506 6.24 27.68 19.49
C ARG A 506 5.60 27.36 20.84
N ASP A 507 4.57 26.53 20.87
CA ASP A 507 3.84 26.18 22.08
C ASP A 507 4.37 24.90 22.71
N PHE A 508 5.46 25.03 23.46
CA PHE A 508 6.11 23.92 24.16
C PHE A 508 5.34 23.50 25.41
N ASN A 509 4.55 22.42 25.29
CA ASN A 509 3.79 21.83 26.39
C ASN A 509 4.21 20.36 26.60
N PRO A 510 5.34 20.09 27.29
CA PRO A 510 5.82 18.73 27.45
C PRO A 510 4.89 17.92 28.36
N ILE A 511 4.65 16.66 27.98
CA ILE A 511 4.04 15.66 28.86
C ILE A 511 5.07 14.60 29.23
N TYR A 512 5.01 14.11 30.47
CA TYR A 512 5.87 13.00 30.90
C TYR A 512 5.35 11.66 30.35
N GLY A 513 6.25 10.90 29.75
CA GLY A 513 5.99 9.52 29.34
C GLY A 513 5.63 8.64 30.54
N ARG A 514 4.70 7.70 30.35
CA ARG A 514 4.30 6.75 31.40
C ARG A 514 5.06 5.42 31.38
N LYS A 515 5.72 5.10 30.26
CA LYS A 515 6.53 3.88 30.12
C LYS A 515 7.95 4.06 30.65
N GLU A 516 8.50 5.26 30.47
CA GLU A 516 9.83 5.66 30.91
C GLU A 516 9.83 7.14 31.29
N TRP A 517 10.78 7.55 32.13
CA TRP A 517 11.00 8.94 32.51
C TRP A 517 11.58 9.74 31.34
N ASN A 518 10.71 10.13 30.41
CA ASN A 518 11.03 10.88 29.20
C ASN A 518 9.93 11.92 28.93
N HIS A 519 10.16 12.85 28.00
CA HIS A 519 9.16 13.86 27.62
C HIS A 519 8.62 13.62 26.21
N VAL A 520 7.38 14.03 25.96
CA VAL A 520 6.75 14.03 24.63
C VAL A 520 6.07 15.38 24.40
N TYR A 521 6.14 15.89 23.18
CA TYR A 521 5.35 17.02 22.70
C TYR A 521 4.33 16.47 21.71
N THR A 522 3.03 16.63 21.97
CA THR A 522 1.97 16.06 21.11
C THR A 522 1.48 17.05 20.06
N THR A 523 1.39 18.34 20.40
CA THR A 523 1.09 19.44 19.48
C THR A 523 1.78 20.70 19.99
N SER A 524 2.24 21.55 19.08
CA SER A 524 2.92 22.81 19.40
C SER A 524 2.57 23.97 18.46
N GLY A 525 1.73 23.73 17.45
CA GLY A 525 1.36 24.72 16.46
C GLY A 525 0.38 25.75 17.00
N GLY A 526 0.72 27.02 16.81
CA GLY A 526 -0.17 28.16 16.99
C GLY A 526 -0.39 28.92 15.68
N VAL A 527 -1.37 29.82 15.64
CA VAL A 527 -1.60 30.72 14.49
C VAL A 527 -1.02 32.10 14.79
N TYR A 528 -0.23 32.62 13.85
CA TYR A 528 0.50 33.87 13.99
C TYR A 528 0.21 34.81 12.83
N LEU A 529 0.33 36.11 13.09
CA LEU A 529 0.22 37.20 12.12
C LEU A 529 1.53 37.98 12.12
N SER A 530 2.20 38.08 10.98
CA SER A 530 3.25 39.09 10.78
C SER A 530 2.61 40.40 10.32
N LEU A 531 2.86 41.49 11.05
CA LEU A 531 2.42 42.84 10.68
C LEU A 531 3.37 43.40 9.61
N LEU A 532 2.93 43.42 8.35
CA LEU A 532 3.82 43.64 7.20
C LEU A 532 4.41 45.07 7.17
N SER A 533 3.62 46.09 7.50
CA SER A 533 4.07 47.48 7.60
C SER A 533 4.34 47.87 9.06
N LYS A 534 5.34 48.73 9.31
CA LYS A 534 5.58 49.34 10.64
C LYS A 534 4.39 50.17 11.12
N ASP A 535 3.56 50.63 10.19
CA ASP A 535 2.37 51.44 10.45
C ASP A 535 1.12 50.59 10.78
N THR A 536 1.19 49.26 10.67
CA THR A 536 0.05 48.38 10.96
C THR A 536 -0.03 48.13 12.47
N PRO A 537 -1.10 48.61 13.17
CA PRO A 537 -1.26 48.34 14.59
C PRO A 537 -1.55 46.87 14.84
N SER A 538 -1.10 46.37 16.00
CA SER A 538 -1.50 45.04 16.48
C SER A 538 -3.03 44.98 16.69
N PRO A 539 -3.71 43.91 16.25
CA PRO A 539 -5.13 43.71 16.56
C PRO A 539 -5.40 43.51 18.05
N PHE A 540 -4.36 43.27 18.85
CA PHE A 540 -4.43 43.03 20.30
C PHE A 540 -4.05 44.24 21.15
N LEU A 541 -4.04 45.46 20.57
CA LEU A 541 -3.87 46.67 21.37
C LEU A 541 -5.05 46.83 22.34
N GLU A 542 -4.75 46.88 23.64
CA GLU A 542 -5.71 47.17 24.70
C GLU A 542 -6.34 48.56 24.51
N LYS A 543 -7.64 48.68 24.80
CA LYS A 543 -8.38 49.95 24.76
C LYS A 543 -8.90 50.28 26.15
N ASP A 544 -8.73 51.53 26.58
CA ASP A 544 -9.31 52.02 27.83
C ASP A 544 -10.82 52.29 27.65
N ALA A 545 -11.59 52.18 28.73
CA ALA A 545 -13.02 52.40 28.73
C ALA A 545 -13.33 53.90 28.77
N GLU A 546 -13.49 54.52 27.60
CA GLU A 546 -13.97 55.90 27.53
C GLU A 546 -15.45 55.99 27.96
N VAL A 547 -15.71 56.78 28.99
CA VAL A 547 -17.07 57.23 29.33
C VAL A 547 -17.55 58.11 28.19
N LYS A 548 -18.62 57.70 27.49
CA LYS A 548 -19.25 58.51 26.44
C LYS A 548 -19.84 59.79 27.05
N THR A 549 -19.08 60.86 27.10
CA THR A 549 -19.59 62.22 27.15
C THR A 549 -19.88 62.68 25.71
N GLY A 550 -21.05 63.28 25.52
CA GLY A 550 -21.60 63.58 24.20
C GLY A 550 -20.74 64.50 23.33
N ASP A 551 -20.90 64.29 22.02
CA ASP A 551 -20.50 65.12 20.87
C ASP A 551 -19.03 65.15 20.43
N ALA A 552 -18.75 64.37 19.38
CA ALA A 552 -18.22 64.91 18.12
C ALA A 552 -18.36 63.88 16.97
N LYS A 553 -19.21 64.17 15.99
CA LYS A 553 -19.20 63.52 14.67
C LYS A 553 -17.85 63.80 13.99
N LYS A 554 -17.01 62.77 13.85
CA LYS A 554 -15.89 62.77 12.88
C LYS A 554 -16.39 62.26 11.51
N PRO A 555 -15.89 62.79 10.39
CA PRO A 555 -16.40 62.45 9.07
C PRO A 555 -16.04 61.02 8.70
N GLU A 556 -17.01 60.27 8.16
CA GLU A 556 -16.75 59.02 7.44
C GLU A 556 -15.89 59.32 6.21
N ALA A 557 -14.64 58.84 6.24
CA ALA A 557 -13.83 58.75 5.05
C ALA A 557 -14.39 57.62 4.18
N ALA A 558 -14.93 57.99 3.02
CA ALA A 558 -15.44 57.07 2.01
C ALA A 558 -14.38 56.02 1.63
N LYS A 559 -14.70 54.74 1.83
CA LYS A 559 -13.97 53.62 1.24
C LYS A 559 -14.14 53.67 -0.28
N LYS A 560 -13.04 53.90 -0.99
CA LYS A 560 -12.91 53.57 -2.41
C LYS A 560 -12.21 52.21 -2.49
N ASP A 561 -12.88 51.26 -3.13
CA ASP A 561 -12.29 49.98 -3.53
C ASP A 561 -11.17 50.23 -4.55
N SER A 562 -9.94 50.21 -4.07
CA SER A 562 -8.74 50.03 -4.88
C SER A 562 -7.87 49.01 -4.16
N LEU A 563 -7.32 48.04 -4.90
CA LEU A 563 -6.39 47.04 -4.37
C LEU A 563 -5.34 47.73 -3.48
N ASN A 564 -5.36 47.45 -2.18
CA ASN A 564 -4.36 47.98 -1.25
C ASN A 564 -3.00 47.44 -1.69
N THR A 565 -2.09 48.34 -2.08
CA THR A 565 -0.71 47.94 -2.40
C THR A 565 -0.06 47.36 -1.15
N VAL A 566 0.52 46.16 -1.27
CA VAL A 566 1.16 45.49 -0.13
C VAL A 566 2.49 46.18 0.16
N LYS A 567 2.57 46.78 1.34
CA LYS A 567 3.80 47.40 1.87
C LYS A 567 4.40 46.48 2.91
N ILE A 568 5.64 46.05 2.67
CA ILE A 568 6.42 45.22 3.60
C ILE A 568 7.65 46.00 4.02
N ASP A 569 7.75 46.29 5.31
CA ASP A 569 8.98 46.77 5.93
C ASP A 569 9.72 45.54 6.47
N PHE A 570 10.99 45.32 6.09
CA PHE A 570 11.72 44.11 6.53
C PHE A 570 12.46 44.29 7.87
N ASP A 571 12.87 45.52 8.20
CA ASP A 571 13.52 45.78 9.48
C ASP A 571 12.58 45.43 10.63
N GLY A 572 13.03 44.55 11.53
CA GLY A 572 12.22 44.09 12.68
C GLY A 572 10.92 43.39 12.28
N ILE A 573 10.88 42.73 11.12
CA ILE A 573 9.67 41.99 10.69
C ILE A 573 9.38 40.79 11.61
N THR A 574 10.42 40.13 12.12
CA THR A 574 10.32 39.04 13.09
C THR A 574 9.81 39.52 14.46
N ASP A 575 10.14 40.76 14.84
CA ASP A 575 9.68 41.39 16.08
C ASP A 575 8.20 41.83 16.01
N ARG A 576 7.64 41.86 14.80
CA ARG A 576 6.24 42.23 14.50
C ARG A 576 5.34 41.02 14.27
N ILE A 577 5.71 39.86 14.79
CA ILE A 577 4.87 38.66 14.78
C ILE A 577 4.00 38.62 16.04
N VAL A 578 2.68 38.56 15.86
CA VAL A 578 1.71 38.45 16.97
C VAL A 578 0.98 37.11 16.91
N LYS A 579 0.68 36.52 18.07
CA LYS A 579 0.03 35.22 18.20
C LYS A 579 -1.48 35.38 18.41
N LEU A 580 -2.31 34.55 17.75
CA LEU A 580 -3.72 34.43 18.10
C LEU A 580 -3.89 33.65 19.42
N PRO A 581 -4.71 34.12 20.38
CA PRO A 581 -4.92 33.44 21.67
C PRO A 581 -5.88 32.24 21.54
N ILE A 582 -5.42 31.20 20.84
CA ILE A 582 -6.13 29.92 20.62
C ILE A 582 -5.28 28.75 21.11
N ALA A 583 -5.92 27.59 21.35
CA ALA A 583 -5.24 26.40 21.83
C ALA A 583 -4.22 25.84 20.80
N PRO A 584 -3.15 25.15 21.20
CA PRO A 584 -2.23 24.54 20.24
C PRO A 584 -2.88 23.41 19.43
N SER A 585 -2.66 23.38 18.11
CA SER A 585 -3.17 22.33 17.22
C SER A 585 -2.39 22.29 15.89
N TYR A 586 -2.83 21.45 14.97
CA TYR A 586 -2.39 21.49 13.58
C TYR A 586 -3.35 22.39 12.77
N TYR A 587 -2.82 23.45 12.15
CA TYR A 587 -3.61 24.48 11.47
C TYR A 587 -3.25 24.61 9.99
N TRP A 588 -4.28 24.76 9.12
CA TRP A 588 -4.10 24.92 7.67
C TRP A 588 -5.27 25.67 7.00
N GLY A 589 -5.09 26.02 5.72
CA GLY A 589 -6.14 26.59 4.87
C GLY A 589 -6.61 27.98 5.30
N PHE A 590 -5.65 28.90 5.47
CA PHE A 590 -5.94 30.25 5.98
C PHE A 590 -6.59 31.16 4.94
N TYR A 591 -7.53 31.99 5.39
CA TYR A 591 -8.06 33.14 4.67
C TYR A 591 -8.31 34.29 5.65
N SER A 592 -8.06 35.53 5.25
CA SER A 592 -8.41 36.70 6.07
C SER A 592 -8.93 37.87 5.24
N ASP A 593 -10.05 38.44 5.69
CA ASP A 593 -10.61 39.68 5.16
C ASP A 593 -9.97 40.95 5.78
N GLY A 594 -9.00 40.77 6.69
CA GLY A 594 -8.36 41.84 7.46
C GLY A 594 -8.95 42.05 8.87
N ASP A 595 -10.18 41.61 9.11
CA ASP A 595 -10.84 41.69 10.42
C ASP A 595 -11.03 40.31 11.05
N LYS A 596 -11.14 39.26 10.23
CA LYS A 596 -11.34 37.87 10.65
C LYS A 596 -10.30 36.98 10.00
N VAL A 597 -9.94 35.90 10.68
CA VAL A 597 -9.03 34.86 10.19
C VAL A 597 -9.77 33.54 10.20
N TYR A 598 -9.98 32.95 9.02
CA TYR A 598 -10.59 31.64 8.83
C TYR A 598 -9.48 30.60 8.67
N TYR A 599 -9.68 29.42 9.26
CA TYR A 599 -8.71 28.32 9.21
C TYR A 599 -9.36 26.98 9.52
N ASN A 600 -8.62 25.91 9.28
CA ASN A 600 -9.03 24.54 9.59
C ASN A 600 -8.13 23.97 10.69
N LYS A 601 -8.71 23.11 11.53
CA LYS A 601 -8.01 22.23 12.47
C LYS A 601 -8.65 20.84 12.42
N PRO A 602 -8.03 19.77 12.96
CA PRO A 602 -8.61 18.43 12.87
C PRO A 602 -10.08 18.40 13.30
N GLY A 603 -10.95 18.00 12.37
CA GLY A 603 -12.39 17.86 12.59
C GLY A 603 -13.24 19.13 12.46
N ASN A 604 -12.68 20.34 12.28
CA ASN A 604 -13.45 21.59 12.34
C ASN A 604 -12.94 22.71 11.43
N ALA A 605 -13.88 23.50 10.90
CA ALA A 605 -13.65 24.79 10.29
C ALA A 605 -13.87 25.91 11.32
N MET A 606 -12.92 26.83 11.42
CA MET A 606 -12.83 27.83 12.49
C MET A 606 -12.72 29.25 11.93
N MET A 607 -13.06 30.22 12.78
CA MET A 607 -12.87 31.64 12.50
C MET A 607 -12.49 32.36 13.78
N TYR A 608 -11.52 33.26 13.68
CA TYR A 608 -11.12 34.17 14.75
C TYR A 608 -11.44 35.61 14.35
N ASP A 609 -12.29 36.28 15.13
CA ASP A 609 -12.61 37.70 14.95
C ASP A 609 -11.56 38.54 15.67
N LEU A 610 -10.70 39.26 14.92
CA LEU A 610 -9.59 40.05 15.47
C LEU A 610 -10.09 41.25 16.29
N LYS A 611 -11.25 41.82 15.94
CA LYS A 611 -11.82 42.97 16.63
C LYS A 611 -12.46 42.58 17.96
N LYS A 612 -13.15 41.45 17.98
CA LYS A 612 -13.78 40.89 19.19
C LYS A 612 -12.83 40.02 20.02
N GLN A 613 -11.68 39.67 19.45
CA GLN A 613 -10.70 38.74 20.00
C GLN A 613 -11.33 37.40 20.41
N LYS A 614 -12.13 36.82 19.51
CA LYS A 614 -12.94 35.62 19.80
C LYS A 614 -12.79 34.55 18.72
N GLU A 615 -12.49 33.33 19.13
CA GLU A 615 -12.57 32.13 18.29
C GLU A 615 -14.01 31.60 18.26
N GLU A 616 -14.50 31.25 17.07
CA GLU A 616 -15.77 30.53 16.90
C GLU A 616 -15.60 29.31 15.97
N THR A 617 -16.28 28.22 16.30
CA THR A 617 -16.46 27.10 15.38
C THR A 617 -17.50 27.47 14.33
N ILE A 618 -17.09 27.51 13.07
CA ILE A 618 -17.95 27.83 11.94
C ILE A 618 -18.74 26.60 11.50
N ALA A 619 -18.06 25.46 11.36
CA ALA A 619 -18.66 24.17 11.03
C ALA A 619 -17.87 23.04 11.72
N ASP A 620 -18.60 22.01 12.15
CA ASP A 620 -18.09 20.86 12.90
C ASP A 620 -18.24 19.55 12.10
N GLN A 621 -18.04 18.40 12.76
CA GLN A 621 -18.24 17.06 12.20
C GLN A 621 -17.37 16.76 10.97
N GLY A 622 -16.10 17.16 11.02
CA GLY A 622 -15.16 16.91 9.92
C GLY A 622 -15.31 17.88 8.74
N ALA A 623 -16.03 18.99 8.91
CA ALA A 623 -16.08 20.04 7.90
C ALA A 623 -14.73 20.75 7.76
N SER A 624 -14.39 21.12 6.53
CA SER A 624 -13.33 22.07 6.21
C SER A 624 -13.87 23.22 5.36
N ILE A 625 -13.27 24.40 5.48
CA ILE A 625 -13.61 25.62 4.75
C ILE A 625 -12.49 26.01 3.79
N HIS A 626 -12.86 26.42 2.59
CA HIS A 626 -11.99 27.02 1.60
C HIS A 626 -12.65 28.29 1.05
N ILE A 627 -11.93 29.40 1.13
CA ILE A 627 -12.33 30.70 0.58
C ILE A 627 -11.26 31.07 -0.44
N GLY A 628 -11.57 30.87 -1.72
CA GLY A 628 -10.67 31.12 -2.84
C GLY A 628 -10.72 32.59 -3.30
N ASN A 629 -10.78 32.80 -4.62
CA ASN A 629 -10.80 34.12 -5.27
C ASN A 629 -12.15 34.88 -5.14
N THR A 630 -12.87 34.68 -4.05
CA THR A 630 -14.22 35.24 -3.78
C THR A 630 -14.24 35.93 -2.42
N ASP A 631 -15.08 36.95 -2.29
CA ASP A 631 -15.36 37.63 -1.02
C ASP A 631 -16.81 37.55 -0.57
N LYS A 632 -17.61 36.74 -1.26
CA LYS A 632 -19.05 36.63 -1.03
C LYS A 632 -19.41 35.31 -0.39
N LYS A 633 -18.94 34.21 -0.98
CA LYS A 633 -19.27 32.84 -0.58
C LYS A 633 -18.03 32.04 -0.23
N ALA A 634 -18.22 31.03 0.62
CA ALA A 634 -17.23 30.04 1.05
C ALA A 634 -17.64 28.65 0.55
N LEU A 635 -16.65 27.84 0.20
CA LEU A 635 -16.80 26.42 -0.11
C LEU A 635 -16.49 25.59 1.14
N PHE A 636 -17.35 24.62 1.45
CA PHE A 636 -17.10 23.65 2.49
C PHE A 636 -17.07 22.23 1.92
N LEU A 637 -16.20 21.40 2.49
CA LEU A 637 -16.17 19.95 2.27
C LEU A 637 -16.49 19.25 3.59
N ARG A 638 -17.53 18.40 3.59
CA ARG A 638 -17.88 17.53 4.72
C ARG A 638 -18.40 16.20 4.18
N ASN A 639 -17.85 15.08 4.65
CA ASN A 639 -18.26 13.73 4.23
C ASN A 639 -18.32 13.53 2.70
N LYS A 640 -17.29 14.02 1.97
CA LYS A 640 -17.20 14.01 0.49
C LYS A 640 -18.29 14.83 -0.24
N GLN A 641 -19.09 15.62 0.48
CA GLN A 641 -20.07 16.53 -0.10
C GLN A 641 -19.56 17.96 -0.08
N LEU A 642 -19.88 18.71 -1.14
CA LEU A 642 -19.57 20.13 -1.26
C LEU A 642 -20.78 20.96 -0.82
N PHE A 643 -20.52 22.05 -0.11
CA PHE A 643 -21.53 23.02 0.30
C PHE A 643 -21.02 24.41 -0.01
N VAL A 644 -21.92 25.30 -0.44
CA VAL A 644 -21.59 26.70 -0.70
C VAL A 644 -22.50 27.57 0.14
N THR A 645 -21.92 28.46 0.95
CA THR A 645 -22.69 29.41 1.77
C THR A 645 -22.10 30.80 1.63
N ALA A 646 -22.84 31.84 2.03
CA ALA A 646 -22.21 33.13 2.32
C ALA A 646 -21.06 32.94 3.33
N ILE A 647 -20.01 33.75 3.25
CA ILE A 647 -18.89 33.69 4.21
C ILE A 647 -19.46 33.95 5.62
N PRO A 648 -19.42 32.95 6.52
CA PRO A 648 -20.13 33.06 7.78
C PRO A 648 -19.33 33.87 8.81
N SER A 649 -20.02 34.61 9.66
CA SER A 649 -19.44 35.33 10.81
C SER A 649 -19.68 34.65 12.16
N GLY A 650 -20.14 33.40 12.12
CA GLY A 650 -20.43 32.53 13.26
C GLY A 650 -20.85 31.14 12.78
N LYS A 651 -21.37 30.29 13.68
CA LYS A 651 -21.76 28.92 13.32
C LYS A 651 -22.76 28.91 12.15
N THR A 652 -22.48 28.10 11.13
CA THR A 652 -23.34 27.90 9.96
C THR A 652 -23.77 26.45 9.86
N GLU A 653 -24.97 26.22 9.34
CA GLU A 653 -25.50 24.87 9.08
C GLU A 653 -25.28 24.50 7.62
N LEU A 654 -24.54 23.42 7.38
CA LEU A 654 -24.33 22.88 6.04
C LEU A 654 -25.47 21.93 5.70
N LYS A 655 -26.60 22.46 5.22
CA LYS A 655 -27.83 21.69 4.92
C LYS A 655 -27.96 21.32 3.44
N ASP A 656 -27.70 22.28 2.57
CA ASP A 656 -27.94 22.15 1.14
C ASP A 656 -26.63 21.81 0.42
N ALA A 657 -26.39 20.52 0.19
CA ALA A 657 -25.24 20.06 -0.58
C ALA A 657 -25.39 20.46 -2.06
N VAL A 658 -24.28 20.83 -2.69
CA VAL A 658 -24.21 21.07 -4.14
C VAL A 658 -24.64 19.80 -4.89
N ASN A 659 -25.59 19.95 -5.82
CA ASN A 659 -26.09 18.81 -6.58
C ASN A 659 -25.08 18.37 -7.67
N MET A 660 -24.39 17.28 -7.41
CA MET A 660 -23.39 16.68 -8.31
C MET A 660 -23.91 15.49 -9.11
N SER A 661 -25.17 15.08 -8.93
CA SER A 661 -25.74 13.86 -9.55
C SER A 661 -25.76 13.86 -11.08
N ASN A 662 -25.66 15.04 -11.70
CA ASN A 662 -25.63 15.22 -13.16
C ASN A 662 -24.20 15.25 -13.74
N MET A 663 -23.17 15.08 -12.91
CA MET A 663 -21.81 14.88 -13.39
C MET A 663 -21.70 13.47 -13.97
N LYS A 664 -21.79 13.36 -15.30
CA LYS A 664 -21.68 12.09 -16.01
C LYS A 664 -20.39 12.07 -16.83
N ILE A 665 -19.59 11.02 -16.66
CA ILE A 665 -18.30 10.81 -17.31
C ILE A 665 -18.45 9.65 -18.27
N THR A 666 -18.13 9.84 -19.55
CA THR A 666 -18.05 8.74 -20.51
C THR A 666 -16.66 8.15 -20.44
N THR A 667 -16.54 6.97 -19.84
CA THR A 667 -15.26 6.27 -19.71
C THR A 667 -14.99 5.48 -20.99
N ASP A 668 -13.85 5.73 -21.63
CA ASP A 668 -13.31 4.90 -22.71
C ASP A 668 -12.08 4.15 -22.18
N TYR A 669 -12.27 2.90 -21.78
CA TYR A 669 -11.22 2.13 -21.10
C TYR A 669 -9.93 1.95 -21.92
N PRO A 670 -9.97 1.63 -23.23
CA PRO A 670 -8.75 1.64 -24.05
C PRO A 670 -7.95 2.94 -24.00
N MET A 671 -8.61 4.10 -24.00
CA MET A 671 -7.93 5.40 -23.89
C MET A 671 -7.45 5.67 -22.46
N GLU A 672 -8.30 5.46 -21.45
CA GLU A 672 -8.02 5.66 -20.04
C GLU A 672 -6.86 4.78 -19.56
N TRP A 673 -6.85 3.50 -19.91
CA TRP A 673 -5.79 2.57 -19.51
C TRP A 673 -4.44 2.88 -20.18
N ALA A 674 -4.45 3.36 -21.42
CA ALA A 674 -3.25 3.84 -22.08
C ALA A 674 -2.69 5.09 -21.37
N GLN A 675 -3.55 6.02 -20.97
CA GLN A 675 -3.17 7.20 -20.17
C GLN A 675 -2.57 6.78 -18.83
N ILE A 676 -3.20 5.87 -18.08
CA ILE A 676 -2.69 5.41 -16.77
C ILE A 676 -1.32 4.74 -16.91
N PHE A 677 -1.12 3.92 -17.94
CA PHE A 677 0.19 3.32 -18.23
C PHE A 677 1.26 4.39 -18.50
N ASP A 678 0.92 5.38 -19.32
CA ASP A 678 1.81 6.48 -19.66
C ASP A 678 2.14 7.35 -18.44
N GLU A 679 1.16 7.63 -17.59
CA GLU A 679 1.36 8.34 -16.34
C GLU A 679 2.25 7.52 -15.40
N ALA A 680 1.99 6.23 -15.21
CA ALA A 680 2.82 5.33 -14.41
C ALA A 680 4.30 5.39 -14.84
N TRP A 681 4.55 5.37 -16.15
CA TRP A 681 5.90 5.50 -16.70
C TRP A 681 6.55 6.85 -16.33
N ARG A 682 5.82 7.96 -16.45
CA ARG A 682 6.34 9.30 -16.10
C ARG A 682 6.59 9.47 -14.61
N VAL A 683 5.69 8.97 -13.76
CA VAL A 683 5.84 9.10 -12.31
C VAL A 683 7.13 8.43 -11.82
N TYR A 684 7.53 7.29 -12.42
CA TYR A 684 8.83 6.69 -12.15
C TYR A 684 9.99 7.51 -12.72
N ARG A 685 9.89 8.01 -13.96
CA ARG A 685 10.93 8.87 -14.56
C ARG A 685 11.23 10.09 -13.68
N ASP A 686 10.19 10.70 -13.13
CA ASP A 686 10.27 11.97 -12.41
C ASP A 686 10.47 11.80 -10.88
N GLY A 687 10.40 10.57 -10.38
CA GLY A 687 10.37 10.29 -8.95
C GLY A 687 11.27 9.15 -8.47
N PHE A 688 11.95 8.43 -9.36
CA PHE A 688 12.88 7.38 -8.93
C PHE A 688 14.09 8.00 -8.21
N TYR A 689 14.54 7.36 -7.13
CA TYR A 689 15.54 7.93 -6.20
C TYR A 689 16.89 8.30 -6.85
N VAL A 690 17.21 7.74 -8.02
CA VAL A 690 18.38 8.10 -8.84
C VAL A 690 17.99 8.37 -10.29
N GLU A 691 18.40 9.52 -10.83
CA GLU A 691 18.03 9.95 -12.20
C GLU A 691 18.51 8.98 -13.29
N ASN A 692 19.59 8.23 -13.05
CA ASN A 692 20.11 7.26 -14.02
C ASN A 692 19.28 5.97 -14.09
N MET A 693 18.27 5.78 -13.24
CA MET A 693 17.36 4.63 -13.24
C MET A 693 18.08 3.27 -13.30
N HIS A 694 19.19 3.13 -12.56
CA HIS A 694 20.07 1.94 -12.60
C HIS A 694 20.65 1.60 -13.99
N GLY A 695 20.72 2.58 -14.90
CA GLY A 695 21.20 2.42 -16.27
C GLY A 695 20.17 1.83 -17.23
N VAL A 696 18.91 1.72 -16.84
CA VAL A 696 17.83 1.22 -17.70
C VAL A 696 17.43 2.29 -18.73
N ASP A 697 17.33 1.92 -20.01
CA ASP A 697 16.71 2.78 -21.03
C ASP A 697 15.21 2.81 -20.81
N TRP A 698 14.76 3.77 -20.01
CA TRP A 698 13.37 3.85 -19.60
C TRP A 698 12.40 4.08 -20.77
N LYS A 699 12.83 4.76 -21.84
CA LYS A 699 12.01 4.94 -23.04
C LYS A 699 11.83 3.63 -23.80
N ALA A 700 12.90 2.83 -23.93
CA ALA A 700 12.81 1.50 -24.51
C ALA A 700 11.90 0.57 -23.69
N ILE A 701 11.95 0.66 -22.36
CA ILE A 701 11.05 -0.10 -21.47
C ILE A 701 9.58 0.28 -21.69
N LYS A 702 9.25 1.57 -21.84
CA LYS A 702 7.88 2.00 -22.22
C LYS A 702 7.42 1.30 -23.50
N ALA A 703 8.23 1.39 -24.56
CA ALA A 703 7.90 0.84 -25.86
C ALA A 703 7.71 -0.68 -25.81
N LYS A 704 8.56 -1.38 -25.05
CA LYS A 704 8.49 -2.83 -24.84
C LYS A 704 7.16 -3.29 -24.24
N TYR A 705 6.56 -2.54 -23.32
CA TYR A 705 5.32 -2.95 -22.65
C TYR A 705 4.06 -2.32 -23.26
N ALA A 706 4.15 -1.16 -23.90
CA ALA A 706 3.03 -0.49 -24.56
C ALA A 706 2.37 -1.33 -25.67
N VAL A 707 3.11 -2.25 -26.31
CA VAL A 707 2.59 -3.18 -27.32
C VAL A 707 1.50 -4.13 -26.78
N LEU A 708 1.34 -4.23 -25.46
CA LEU A 708 0.30 -5.03 -24.80
C LEU A 708 -1.00 -4.27 -24.57
N LEU A 709 -0.98 -2.93 -24.58
CA LEU A 709 -2.15 -2.09 -24.27
C LEU A 709 -3.39 -2.38 -25.13
N PRO A 710 -3.29 -2.62 -26.46
CA PRO A 710 -4.48 -2.94 -27.27
C PRO A 710 -5.21 -4.22 -26.84
N TYR A 711 -4.52 -5.09 -26.10
CA TYR A 711 -5.00 -6.40 -25.67
C TYR A 711 -5.53 -6.42 -24.23
N VAL A 712 -5.39 -5.32 -23.49
CA VAL A 712 -5.97 -5.16 -22.16
C VAL A 712 -7.48 -5.21 -22.30
N LYS A 713 -8.12 -6.17 -21.62
CA LYS A 713 -9.58 -6.33 -21.61
C LYS A 713 -10.19 -6.38 -20.22
N ASN A 714 -9.37 -6.38 -19.18
CA ASN A 714 -9.75 -6.20 -17.79
C ASN A 714 -8.76 -5.23 -17.10
N ARG A 715 -9.22 -4.46 -16.10
CA ARG A 715 -8.35 -3.52 -15.38
C ARG A 715 -7.12 -4.20 -14.74
N LEU A 716 -7.24 -5.46 -14.33
CA LEU A 716 -6.13 -6.21 -13.71
C LEU A 716 -5.05 -6.61 -14.74
N ASP A 717 -5.38 -6.66 -16.04
CA ASP A 717 -4.38 -6.81 -17.11
C ASP A 717 -3.44 -5.60 -17.15
N LEU A 718 -3.99 -4.39 -17.02
CA LEU A 718 -3.19 -3.16 -16.94
C LEU A 718 -2.27 -3.16 -15.71
N ASN A 719 -2.78 -3.64 -14.56
CA ASN A 719 -1.99 -3.76 -13.34
C ASN A 719 -0.77 -4.66 -13.55
N TYR A 720 -0.96 -5.79 -14.23
CA TYR A 720 0.13 -6.68 -14.61
C TYR A 720 1.17 -6.00 -15.52
N ILE A 721 0.73 -5.31 -16.57
CA ILE A 721 1.64 -4.65 -17.52
C ILE A 721 2.45 -3.55 -16.83
N ILE A 722 1.82 -2.72 -15.99
CA ILE A 722 2.52 -1.71 -15.19
C ILE A 722 3.52 -2.39 -14.26
N GLY A 723 3.12 -3.48 -13.60
CA GLY A 723 3.98 -4.25 -12.70
C GLY A 723 5.23 -4.82 -13.38
N GLU A 724 5.08 -5.38 -14.58
CA GLU A 724 6.21 -5.86 -15.37
C GLU A 724 7.14 -4.73 -15.82
N MET A 725 6.58 -3.57 -16.19
CA MET A 725 7.33 -2.38 -16.59
C MET A 725 8.20 -1.84 -15.44
N ILE A 726 7.61 -1.62 -14.25
CA ILE A 726 8.32 -1.05 -13.10
C ILE A 726 9.32 -2.05 -12.51
N GLY A 727 9.07 -3.35 -12.64
CA GLY A 727 9.95 -4.41 -12.16
C GLY A 727 11.31 -4.46 -12.85
N GLU A 728 11.45 -3.88 -14.06
CA GLU A 728 12.72 -3.80 -14.80
C GLU A 728 13.79 -2.96 -14.11
N LEU A 729 13.39 -2.08 -13.18
CA LEU A 729 14.31 -1.22 -12.43
C LEU A 729 15.09 -1.97 -11.35
N ASN A 730 14.80 -3.25 -11.08
CA ASN A 730 15.49 -4.05 -10.07
C ASN A 730 15.58 -3.35 -8.71
N CYS A 731 14.44 -2.92 -8.18
CA CYS A 731 14.38 -2.15 -6.96
C CYS A 731 13.20 -2.63 -6.11
N GLY A 732 13.43 -2.75 -4.81
CA GLY A 732 12.39 -2.93 -3.82
C GLY A 732 11.44 -1.75 -3.80
N HIS A 733 10.28 -1.94 -3.18
CA HIS A 733 9.23 -0.92 -3.05
C HIS A 733 8.63 -0.37 -4.34
N ALA A 734 8.99 -0.90 -5.50
CA ALA A 734 8.26 -0.63 -6.73
C ALA A 734 6.91 -1.35 -6.66
N TYR A 735 5.83 -0.65 -6.33
CA TYR A 735 4.51 -1.26 -6.18
C TYR A 735 3.46 -0.59 -7.06
N VAL A 736 2.52 -1.40 -7.54
CA VAL A 736 1.29 -0.95 -8.18
C VAL A 736 0.13 -1.69 -7.53
N ASN A 737 -0.84 -0.93 -7.02
CA ASN A 737 -2.13 -1.47 -6.62
C ASN A 737 -3.18 -0.96 -7.61
N PRO A 738 -4.11 -1.82 -8.06
CA PRO A 738 -5.13 -1.41 -9.00
C PRO A 738 -6.04 -0.35 -8.36
N GLY A 739 -6.46 0.62 -9.17
CA GLY A 739 -7.55 1.53 -8.82
C GLY A 739 -8.90 0.81 -8.86
N GLU A 740 -9.92 1.52 -9.34
CA GLU A 740 -11.25 0.95 -9.54
C GLU A 740 -11.21 -0.24 -10.51
N ALA A 741 -11.69 -1.40 -10.06
CA ALA A 741 -11.84 -2.61 -10.84
C ALA A 741 -13.09 -3.37 -10.37
N ASP A 742 -13.77 -4.07 -11.28
CA ASP A 742 -14.87 -4.96 -10.93
C ASP A 742 -14.38 -6.14 -10.11
N ARG A 743 -15.07 -6.46 -9.02
CA ARG A 743 -14.73 -7.55 -8.09
C ARG A 743 -16.00 -8.20 -7.55
N ALA A 744 -15.92 -9.49 -7.24
CA ALA A 744 -16.97 -10.16 -6.49
C ALA A 744 -17.05 -9.60 -5.05
N ASP A 745 -18.26 -9.48 -4.52
CA ASP A 745 -18.47 -9.09 -3.13
C ASP A 745 -18.03 -10.20 -2.18
N ARG A 746 -17.12 -9.88 -1.26
CA ARG A 746 -16.59 -10.87 -0.31
C ARG A 746 -17.59 -11.24 0.78
N ILE A 747 -17.72 -12.53 1.07
CA ILE A 747 -18.59 -13.06 2.11
C ILE A 747 -17.74 -13.61 3.27
N LYS A 748 -17.77 -12.91 4.41
CA LYS A 748 -16.94 -13.27 5.57
C LYS A 748 -17.37 -14.59 6.21
N THR A 749 -16.50 -15.60 6.16
CA THR A 749 -16.68 -16.88 6.85
C THR A 749 -16.37 -16.75 8.34
N GLY A 750 -17.24 -17.27 9.21
CA GLY A 750 -17.03 -17.29 10.65
C GLY A 750 -16.06 -18.39 11.09
N LEU A 751 -15.11 -18.05 11.97
CA LEU A 751 -14.11 -18.96 12.52
C LEU A 751 -14.28 -19.17 14.03
N LEU A 752 -13.73 -20.25 14.57
CA LEU A 752 -14.05 -20.73 15.93
C LEU A 752 -12.94 -20.44 16.97
N GLY A 753 -11.78 -19.95 16.53
CA GLY A 753 -10.57 -19.86 17.33
C GLY A 753 -10.06 -21.24 17.76
N ALA A 754 -10.10 -22.23 16.85
CA ALA A 754 -9.79 -23.62 17.15
C ALA A 754 -9.33 -24.43 15.92
N GLU A 755 -8.47 -25.41 16.15
CA GLU A 755 -8.09 -26.44 15.18
C GLU A 755 -9.11 -27.58 15.22
N ILE A 756 -9.60 -28.00 14.06
CA ILE A 756 -10.74 -28.92 13.90
C ILE A 756 -10.34 -30.07 12.98
N SER A 757 -10.85 -31.27 13.28
CA SER A 757 -10.73 -32.43 12.39
C SER A 757 -12.11 -33.02 12.06
N ARG A 758 -12.18 -33.82 10.99
CA ARG A 758 -13.38 -34.59 10.62
C ARG A 758 -13.25 -36.03 11.11
N ASP A 759 -14.21 -36.47 11.92
CA ASP A 759 -14.25 -37.82 12.46
C ASP A 759 -14.89 -38.82 11.48
N LYS A 760 -14.66 -40.12 11.70
CA LYS A 760 -15.24 -41.22 10.89
C LYS A 760 -16.77 -41.25 10.91
N SER A 761 -17.41 -40.71 11.96
CA SER A 761 -18.87 -40.51 12.03
C SER A 761 -19.40 -39.44 11.08
N GLY A 762 -18.51 -38.62 10.49
CA GLY A 762 -18.84 -37.44 9.69
C GLY A 762 -18.95 -36.15 10.50
N PHE A 763 -19.09 -36.22 11.84
CA PHE A 763 -19.06 -35.04 12.71
C PHE A 763 -17.63 -34.47 12.84
N PHE A 764 -17.53 -33.25 13.35
CA PHE A 764 -16.26 -32.54 13.50
C PHE A 764 -15.82 -32.50 14.95
N ARG A 765 -14.53 -32.66 15.21
CA ARG A 765 -13.96 -32.70 16.56
C ARG A 765 -13.03 -31.51 16.79
N ILE A 766 -13.14 -30.89 17.96
CA ILE A 766 -12.21 -29.85 18.40
C ILE A 766 -10.90 -30.52 18.81
N GLU A 767 -9.83 -30.31 18.05
CA GLU A 767 -8.50 -30.83 18.39
C GLU A 767 -7.80 -29.94 19.40
N LYS A 768 -7.90 -28.62 19.18
CA LYS A 768 -7.27 -27.61 20.03
C LYS A 768 -8.05 -26.31 19.97
N ILE A 769 -8.16 -25.64 21.11
CA ILE A 769 -8.68 -24.27 21.18
C ILE A 769 -7.47 -23.35 21.28
N LEU A 770 -7.39 -22.34 20.40
CA LEU A 770 -6.23 -21.45 20.31
C LEU A 770 -6.14 -20.57 21.57
N GLN A 771 -4.93 -20.44 22.12
CA GLN A 771 -4.68 -19.56 23.25
C GLN A 771 -4.90 -18.09 22.86
N GLY A 772 -5.62 -17.37 23.72
CA GLY A 772 -5.92 -15.95 23.54
C GLY A 772 -5.71 -15.11 24.81
N ALA A 773 -6.19 -13.88 24.78
CA ALA A 773 -6.19 -12.94 25.90
C ALA A 773 -7.61 -12.41 26.15
N SER A 774 -8.05 -12.39 27.42
CA SER A 774 -9.45 -12.04 27.77
C SER A 774 -9.77 -10.55 27.69
N TRP A 775 -8.77 -9.68 27.67
CA TRP A 775 -8.93 -8.23 27.66
C TRP A 775 -8.92 -7.60 26.25
N ASP A 776 -8.70 -8.40 25.21
CA ASP A 776 -8.67 -7.95 23.82
C ASP A 776 -9.64 -8.80 22.98
N LYS A 777 -10.58 -8.13 22.31
CA LYS A 777 -11.58 -8.77 21.47
C LYS A 777 -10.97 -9.57 20.31
N LYS A 778 -9.87 -9.09 19.71
CA LYS A 778 -9.18 -9.78 18.61
C LYS A 778 -8.44 -11.04 19.08
N LEU A 779 -7.99 -11.04 20.33
CA LEU A 779 -7.32 -12.18 20.95
C LEU A 779 -8.28 -13.08 21.71
N ARG A 780 -9.60 -12.96 21.52
CA ARG A 780 -10.59 -13.74 22.24
C ARG A 780 -11.09 -14.90 21.38
N SER A 781 -10.58 -16.11 21.63
CA SER A 781 -11.14 -17.32 21.00
C SER A 781 -12.60 -17.50 21.47
N PRO A 782 -13.58 -17.58 20.54
CA PRO A 782 -15.00 -17.68 20.87
C PRO A 782 -15.32 -18.82 21.82
N LEU A 783 -14.63 -19.96 21.68
CA LEU A 783 -14.86 -21.15 22.50
C LEU A 783 -14.31 -21.04 23.94
N THR A 784 -13.55 -19.99 24.24
CA THR A 784 -13.01 -19.69 25.58
C THR A 784 -13.87 -18.71 26.38
N GLU A 785 -15.03 -18.29 25.85
CA GLU A 785 -15.92 -17.41 26.59
C GLU A 785 -16.41 -18.04 27.89
N ALA A 786 -16.55 -17.20 28.93
CA ALA A 786 -17.00 -17.66 30.23
C ALA A 786 -18.42 -18.22 30.09
N GLY A 787 -18.61 -19.48 30.52
CA GLY A 787 -19.89 -20.19 30.42
C GLY A 787 -20.06 -21.10 29.19
N ILE A 788 -19.13 -21.09 28.22
CA ILE A 788 -19.20 -22.00 27.06
C ILE A 788 -18.73 -23.43 27.39
N GLU A 789 -17.76 -23.58 28.29
CA GLU A 789 -17.23 -24.87 28.75
C GLU A 789 -16.77 -25.84 27.62
N ALA A 790 -16.33 -25.31 26.47
CA ALA A 790 -15.78 -26.11 25.38
C ALA A 790 -14.38 -26.62 25.67
N LYS A 791 -14.09 -27.85 25.21
CA LYS A 791 -12.84 -28.54 25.47
C LYS A 791 -12.36 -29.25 24.21
N ALA A 792 -11.05 -29.39 24.08
CA ALA A 792 -10.47 -30.32 23.12
C ALA A 792 -11.06 -31.74 23.35
N GLY A 793 -11.40 -32.41 22.26
CA GLY A 793 -12.10 -33.70 22.24
C GLY A 793 -13.62 -33.61 22.08
N ASP A 794 -14.25 -32.45 22.34
CA ASP A 794 -15.69 -32.27 22.08
C ASP A 794 -15.98 -32.31 20.58
N PHE A 795 -17.12 -32.91 20.21
CA PHE A 795 -17.67 -32.93 18.86
C PHE A 795 -18.61 -31.74 18.64
N ILE A 796 -18.41 -31.04 17.53
CA ILE A 796 -19.36 -30.09 16.96
C ILE A 796 -20.36 -30.89 16.15
N VAL A 797 -21.55 -31.12 16.70
CA VAL A 797 -22.56 -32.00 16.10
C VAL A 797 -23.64 -31.26 15.33
N ALA A 798 -23.83 -29.96 15.60
CA ALA A 798 -24.70 -29.10 14.78
C ALA A 798 -24.26 -27.63 14.85
N ILE A 799 -24.52 -26.88 13.77
CA ILE A 799 -24.38 -25.42 13.68
C ILE A 799 -25.72 -24.87 13.19
N ASP A 800 -26.31 -23.92 13.94
CA ASP A 800 -27.65 -23.38 13.71
C ASP A 800 -28.72 -24.47 13.48
N GLY A 801 -28.63 -25.56 14.26
CA GLY A 801 -29.53 -26.70 14.19
C GLY A 801 -29.29 -27.67 13.03
N VAL A 802 -28.38 -27.37 12.10
CA VAL A 802 -28.00 -28.26 10.98
C VAL A 802 -26.93 -29.24 11.46
N PRO A 803 -27.15 -30.57 11.39
CA PRO A 803 -26.14 -31.56 11.75
C PRO A 803 -24.89 -31.42 10.90
N THR A 804 -23.71 -31.30 11.51
CA THR A 804 -22.47 -31.04 10.74
C THR A 804 -22.03 -32.25 9.91
N ASN A 805 -22.43 -33.46 10.27
CA ASN A 805 -22.18 -34.66 9.46
C ASN A 805 -22.98 -34.70 8.14
N SER A 806 -23.92 -33.77 7.93
CA SER A 806 -24.63 -33.61 6.66
C SER A 806 -23.82 -32.87 5.59
N VAL A 807 -22.72 -32.22 5.98
CA VAL A 807 -21.83 -31.48 5.07
C VAL A 807 -20.43 -32.11 5.04
N LYS A 808 -19.70 -31.90 3.94
CA LYS A 808 -18.30 -32.36 3.81
C LYS A 808 -17.32 -31.45 4.55
N ASP A 809 -17.66 -30.17 4.65
CA ASP A 809 -16.92 -29.13 5.36
C ASP A 809 -17.90 -28.31 6.21
N MET A 810 -17.65 -28.22 7.52
CA MET A 810 -18.52 -27.47 8.42
C MET A 810 -18.45 -25.96 8.22
N TYR A 811 -17.36 -25.41 7.64
CA TYR A 811 -17.24 -23.98 7.40
C TYR A 811 -18.21 -23.47 6.33
N ALA A 812 -18.76 -24.37 5.50
CA ALA A 812 -19.90 -24.05 4.64
C ALA A 812 -21.10 -23.51 5.45
N LEU A 813 -21.35 -24.04 6.65
CA LEU A 813 -22.41 -23.58 7.55
C LEU A 813 -22.08 -22.26 8.28
N LEU A 814 -20.82 -21.83 8.22
CA LEU A 814 -20.31 -20.60 8.85
C LEU A 814 -20.07 -19.47 7.84
N THR A 815 -20.38 -19.69 6.56
CA THR A 815 -20.30 -18.64 5.55
C THR A 815 -21.26 -17.49 5.90
N GLY A 816 -20.75 -16.27 5.96
CA GLY A 816 -21.52 -15.08 6.37
C GLY A 816 -21.75 -14.95 7.87
N LYS A 817 -21.14 -15.79 8.73
CA LYS A 817 -21.37 -15.80 10.19
C LYS A 817 -20.30 -15.05 11.00
N ALA A 818 -19.31 -14.44 10.36
CA ALA A 818 -18.30 -13.64 11.07
C ALA A 818 -18.94 -12.51 11.88
N GLY A 819 -18.69 -12.47 13.19
CA GLY A 819 -19.26 -11.50 14.12
C GLY A 819 -20.75 -11.68 14.43
N ILE A 820 -21.43 -12.68 13.86
CA ILE A 820 -22.86 -12.91 14.04
C ILE A 820 -23.08 -13.97 15.13
N PRO A 821 -23.92 -13.73 16.15
CA PRO A 821 -24.30 -14.76 17.12
C PRO A 821 -24.78 -16.04 16.43
N THR A 822 -24.10 -17.15 16.69
CA THR A 822 -24.31 -18.44 15.99
C THR A 822 -24.46 -19.55 17.03
N GLU A 823 -25.51 -20.37 16.90
CA GLU A 823 -25.73 -21.51 17.80
C GLU A 823 -24.82 -22.68 17.37
N ILE A 824 -24.11 -23.27 18.33
CA ILE A 824 -23.33 -24.48 18.14
C ILE A 824 -23.78 -25.52 19.16
N SER A 825 -23.96 -26.76 18.70
CA SER A 825 -24.22 -27.92 19.55
C SER A 825 -22.94 -28.72 19.74
N LEU A 826 -22.50 -28.85 21.00
CA LEU A 826 -21.29 -29.58 21.38
C LEU A 826 -21.64 -30.87 22.14
N ASN A 827 -20.87 -31.94 21.95
CA ASN A 827 -21.06 -33.20 22.66
C ASN A 827 -19.74 -33.93 22.86
N SER A 828 -19.56 -34.60 24.00
CA SER A 828 -18.38 -35.46 24.24
C SER A 828 -18.38 -36.74 23.38
N LYS A 829 -19.52 -37.06 22.73
CA LYS A 829 -19.69 -38.19 21.82
C LYS A 829 -20.12 -37.70 20.44
N ALA A 830 -19.75 -38.45 19.41
CA ALA A 830 -20.10 -38.19 18.01
C ALA A 830 -21.59 -38.46 17.70
N GLN A 831 -22.51 -37.78 18.39
CA GLN A 831 -23.96 -37.93 18.24
C GLN A 831 -24.71 -36.66 18.64
N VAL A 832 -25.89 -36.44 18.06
CA VAL A 832 -26.74 -35.27 18.40
C VAL A 832 -27.38 -35.42 19.78
N ALA A 833 -27.74 -36.65 20.18
CA ALA A 833 -28.43 -36.88 21.45
C ALA A 833 -27.56 -36.50 22.66
N GLY A 834 -28.09 -35.62 23.51
CA GLY A 834 -27.41 -35.11 24.70
C GLY A 834 -26.43 -33.96 24.43
N ALA A 835 -26.41 -33.40 23.22
CA ALA A 835 -25.57 -32.25 22.90
C ALA A 835 -26.01 -31.01 23.67
N ARG A 836 -25.03 -30.24 24.17
CA ARG A 836 -25.26 -28.94 24.80
C ARG A 836 -25.25 -27.85 23.73
N LYS A 837 -26.23 -26.95 23.79
CA LYS A 837 -26.31 -25.79 22.88
C LYS A 837 -25.63 -24.59 23.52
N ILE A 838 -24.78 -23.92 22.76
CA ILE A 838 -24.14 -22.67 23.12
C ILE A 838 -24.32 -21.65 22.00
N VAL A 839 -24.21 -20.36 22.31
CA VAL A 839 -24.16 -19.30 21.30
C VAL A 839 -22.79 -18.65 21.38
N ILE A 840 -22.12 -18.54 20.24
CA ILE A 840 -20.82 -17.90 20.12
C ILE A 840 -20.89 -16.72 19.15
N SER A 841 -19.88 -15.86 19.16
CA SER A 841 -19.63 -14.89 18.09
C SER A 841 -18.41 -15.37 17.31
N PRO A 842 -18.58 -16.00 16.13
CA PRO A 842 -17.46 -16.45 15.31
C PRO A 842 -16.54 -15.29 14.91
N LEU A 843 -15.25 -15.56 14.80
CA LEU A 843 -14.26 -14.58 14.38
C LEU A 843 -14.28 -14.38 12.86
N GLU A 844 -13.79 -13.22 12.41
CA GLU A 844 -13.50 -12.98 11.00
C GLU A 844 -12.14 -13.56 10.58
N GLU A 845 -11.16 -13.57 11.49
CA GLU A 845 -9.80 -14.07 11.28
C GLU A 845 -9.27 -14.73 12.55
N GLU A 846 -8.30 -15.64 12.42
CA GLU A 846 -7.66 -16.35 13.53
C GLU A 846 -6.15 -16.08 13.64
N TYR A 847 -5.57 -15.32 12.71
CA TYR A 847 -4.14 -15.02 12.71
C TYR A 847 -3.70 -14.34 14.01
N SER A 848 -4.48 -13.39 14.53
CA SER A 848 -4.15 -12.73 15.80
C SER A 848 -3.98 -13.72 16.96
N LEU A 849 -4.78 -14.80 17.00
CA LEU A 849 -4.68 -15.86 18.00
C LEU A 849 -3.45 -16.73 17.79
N TYR A 850 -3.24 -17.21 16.55
CA TYR A 850 -2.04 -18.00 16.21
C TYR A 850 -0.76 -17.22 16.53
N HIS A 851 -0.74 -15.94 16.19
CA HIS A 851 0.39 -15.06 16.42
C HIS A 851 0.66 -14.88 17.93
N TYR A 852 -0.38 -14.55 18.70
CA TYR A 852 -0.25 -14.39 20.14
C TYR A 852 0.22 -15.68 20.83
N GLU A 853 -0.38 -16.83 20.50
CA GLU A 853 0.01 -18.12 21.05
C GLU A 853 1.47 -18.47 20.73
N TRP A 854 1.93 -18.21 19.49
CA TRP A 854 3.33 -18.41 19.09
C TRP A 854 4.30 -17.55 19.93
N VAL A 855 4.02 -16.24 20.10
CA VAL A 855 4.84 -15.36 20.94
C VAL A 855 4.88 -15.86 22.38
N GLN A 856 3.74 -16.20 22.97
CA GLN A 856 3.67 -16.70 24.35
C GLN A 856 4.44 -18.01 24.53
N ASN A 857 4.41 -18.89 23.54
CA ASN A 857 5.15 -20.15 23.58
C ASN A 857 6.66 -19.93 23.48
N ASN A 858 7.12 -18.97 22.67
CA ASN A 858 8.53 -18.60 22.61
C ASN A 858 9.02 -18.00 23.93
N ILE A 859 8.24 -17.11 24.56
CA ILE A 859 8.56 -16.57 25.90
C ILE A 859 8.71 -17.73 26.91
N LYS A 860 7.73 -18.65 26.99
CA LYS A 860 7.79 -19.81 27.90
C LYS A 860 9.00 -20.70 27.62
N LYS A 861 9.35 -20.92 26.34
CA LYS A 861 10.49 -21.74 25.93
C LYS A 861 11.81 -21.11 26.38
N VAL A 862 12.00 -19.81 26.14
CA VAL A 862 13.20 -19.07 26.56
C VAL A 862 13.32 -19.01 28.08
N GLU A 863 12.23 -18.72 28.78
CA GLU A 863 12.18 -18.71 30.25
C GLU A 863 12.62 -20.07 30.81
N LYS A 864 12.01 -21.17 30.32
CA LYS A 864 12.33 -22.53 30.78
C LYS A 864 13.77 -22.92 30.48
N ALA A 865 14.26 -22.68 29.26
CA ALA A 865 15.59 -23.10 28.82
C ALA A 865 16.72 -22.29 29.49
N SER A 866 16.46 -21.03 29.84
CA SER A 866 17.44 -20.15 30.50
C SER A 866 17.37 -20.18 32.04
N GLY A 867 16.38 -20.87 32.61
CA GLY A 867 16.09 -20.80 34.04
C GLY A 867 15.62 -19.40 34.48
N GLY A 868 14.91 -18.70 33.59
CA GLY A 868 14.35 -17.36 33.80
C GLY A 868 15.32 -16.20 33.66
N LYS A 869 16.54 -16.45 33.15
CA LYS A 869 17.61 -15.44 33.01
C LYS A 869 17.51 -14.60 31.75
N ILE A 870 16.90 -15.12 30.69
CA ILE A 870 16.85 -14.47 29.38
C ILE A 870 15.42 -14.02 29.11
N GLY A 871 15.27 -12.76 28.67
CA GLY A 871 14.01 -12.26 28.14
C GLY A 871 13.88 -12.50 26.63
N TYR A 872 12.66 -12.51 26.12
CA TYR A 872 12.34 -12.62 24.70
C TYR A 872 11.32 -11.56 24.30
N ILE A 873 11.62 -10.77 23.28
CA ILE A 873 10.65 -9.86 22.66
C ILE A 873 10.52 -10.21 21.18
N TYR A 874 9.31 -10.03 20.64
CA TYR A 874 9.05 -10.12 19.22
C TYR A 874 8.55 -8.77 18.70
N ILE A 875 9.02 -8.36 17.53
CA ILE A 875 8.67 -7.09 16.90
C ILE A 875 8.07 -7.39 15.51
N PRO A 876 6.74 -7.31 15.32
CA PRO A 876 6.06 -7.73 14.08
C PRO A 876 6.31 -6.82 12.88
N ASP A 877 6.54 -5.53 13.12
CA ASP A 877 6.76 -4.52 12.10
C ASP A 877 7.57 -3.36 12.71
N MET A 878 7.89 -2.35 11.92
CA MET A 878 8.49 -1.11 12.39
C MET A 878 7.50 0.06 12.28
N GLY A 879 6.23 -0.21 12.55
CA GLY A 879 5.15 0.76 12.63
C GLY A 879 4.62 0.94 14.05
N PRO A 880 3.41 1.52 14.20
CA PRO A 880 2.78 1.69 15.49
C PRO A 880 2.55 0.37 16.26
N GLU A 881 2.24 -0.74 15.58
CA GLU A 881 2.04 -2.01 16.27
C GLU A 881 3.36 -2.61 16.75
N GLY A 882 4.44 -2.49 15.98
CA GLY A 882 5.80 -2.81 16.42
C GLY A 882 6.19 -2.08 17.70
N LEU A 883 5.87 -0.78 17.81
CA LEU A 883 6.07 -0.01 19.04
C LEU A 883 5.19 -0.51 20.20
N ASN A 884 3.96 -0.92 19.92
CA ASN A 884 3.07 -1.50 20.92
C ASN A 884 3.62 -2.83 21.45
N GLU A 885 4.03 -3.74 20.57
CA GLU A 885 4.62 -5.04 20.94
C GLU A 885 5.96 -4.89 21.66
N PHE A 886 6.83 -4.00 21.17
CA PHE A 886 8.05 -3.64 21.88
C PHE A 886 7.72 -3.14 23.30
N SER A 887 6.78 -2.20 23.44
CA SER A 887 6.38 -1.68 24.75
C SER A 887 5.69 -2.72 25.65
N ARG A 888 5.00 -3.70 25.05
CA ARG A 888 4.28 -4.78 25.73
C ARG A 888 5.25 -5.80 26.33
N TYR A 889 6.33 -6.14 25.61
CA TYR A 889 7.24 -7.20 26.04
C TYR A 889 8.59 -6.72 26.55
N PHE A 890 9.11 -5.56 26.15
CA PHE A 890 10.42 -5.06 26.60
C PHE A 890 10.40 -4.65 28.09
N TYR A 891 9.51 -3.73 28.47
CA TYR A 891 9.51 -3.16 29.82
C TYR A 891 9.26 -4.19 30.94
N PRO A 892 8.39 -5.21 30.77
CA PRO A 892 8.23 -6.27 31.77
C PRO A 892 9.44 -7.19 31.95
N GLN A 893 10.43 -7.14 31.06
CA GLN A 893 11.58 -8.07 31.03
C GLN A 893 12.90 -7.39 31.39
N LEU A 894 12.86 -6.19 31.95
CA LEU A 894 14.04 -5.43 32.38
C LEU A 894 14.78 -6.05 33.57
N ASP A 895 14.17 -7.00 34.26
CA ASP A 895 14.79 -7.80 35.33
C ASP A 895 15.63 -8.97 34.79
N LYS A 896 15.51 -9.29 33.50
CA LYS A 896 16.26 -10.37 32.85
C LYS A 896 17.72 -9.99 32.64
N GLU A 897 18.61 -10.97 32.75
CA GLU A 897 20.06 -10.79 32.63
C GLU A 897 20.54 -10.68 31.18
N GLY A 898 19.79 -11.22 30.21
CA GLY A 898 20.05 -11.15 28.77
C GLY A 898 18.74 -11.01 27.99
N LEU A 899 18.81 -10.67 26.70
CA LEU A 899 17.62 -10.42 25.87
C LEU A 899 17.77 -11.03 24.47
N ILE A 900 16.73 -11.72 24.01
CA ILE A 900 16.56 -12.12 22.61
C ILE A 900 15.55 -11.16 21.99
N ILE A 901 15.93 -10.51 20.90
CA ILE A 901 15.07 -9.65 20.10
C ILE A 901 14.75 -10.40 18.81
N ASP A 902 13.49 -10.77 18.63
CA ASP A 902 13.03 -11.50 17.46
C ASP A 902 12.41 -10.56 16.42
N ASP A 903 13.16 -10.34 15.34
CA ASP A 903 12.82 -9.50 14.20
C ASP A 903 12.45 -10.35 12.97
N ARG A 904 12.31 -11.67 13.14
CA ARG A 904 11.89 -12.57 12.06
C ARG A 904 10.50 -12.18 11.58
N ALA A 905 10.31 -12.17 10.26
CA ALA A 905 9.04 -11.75 9.64
C ALA A 905 8.57 -10.32 9.97
N ASN A 906 9.50 -9.43 10.37
CA ASN A 906 9.20 -8.02 10.56
C ASN A 906 8.74 -7.35 9.24
N GLY A 907 7.55 -6.75 9.24
CA GLY A 907 6.93 -6.14 8.06
C GLY A 907 7.49 -4.78 7.61
N GLY A 908 8.42 -4.19 8.37
CA GLY A 908 8.99 -2.87 8.09
C GLY A 908 8.14 -1.69 8.54
N GLY A 909 8.54 -0.47 8.16
CA GLY A 909 7.96 0.77 8.65
C GLY A 909 9.00 1.89 8.71
N ASN A 910 9.12 2.58 9.85
CA ASN A 910 10.06 3.69 10.03
C ASN A 910 10.48 3.95 11.50
N VAL A 911 10.13 3.08 12.44
CA VAL A 911 10.39 3.30 13.89
C VAL A 911 11.65 2.59 14.40
N SER A 912 12.40 1.87 13.54
CA SER A 912 13.63 1.19 13.94
C SER A 912 14.64 2.11 14.66
N PRO A 913 14.84 3.40 14.28
CA PRO A 913 15.75 4.28 14.99
C PRO A 913 15.32 4.53 16.44
N MET A 914 14.01 4.57 16.69
CA MET A 914 13.48 4.75 18.05
C MET A 914 13.82 3.54 18.91
N ILE A 915 13.59 2.33 18.40
CA ILE A 915 13.86 1.08 19.12
C ILE A 915 15.37 0.90 19.35
N LEU A 916 16.19 1.14 18.33
CA LEU A 916 17.64 1.07 18.42
C LEU A 916 18.19 2.06 19.46
N GLU A 917 17.67 3.29 19.55
CA GLU A 917 18.06 4.24 20.60
C GLU A 917 17.81 3.64 21.99
N ARG A 918 16.64 3.04 22.23
CA ARG A 918 16.30 2.47 23.55
C ARG A 918 17.20 1.28 23.90
N LEU A 919 17.48 0.43 22.92
CA LEU A 919 18.36 -0.73 23.10
C LEU A 919 19.84 -0.36 23.29
N SER A 920 20.26 0.81 22.80
CA SER A 920 21.63 1.33 22.89
C SER A 920 21.94 2.07 24.18
N ARG A 921 20.96 2.30 25.05
CA ARG A 921 21.17 3.03 26.31
C ARG A 921 22.12 2.29 27.24
N GLU A 922 23.05 3.03 27.82
CA GLU A 922 23.94 2.54 28.87
C GLU A 922 23.70 3.29 30.19
N PRO A 923 23.75 2.60 31.35
CA PRO A 923 23.57 3.25 32.63
C PRO A 923 24.82 4.05 32.99
N TYR A 924 24.74 5.38 32.94
CA TYR A 924 25.83 6.26 33.39
C TYR A 924 25.74 6.58 34.90
N ARG A 925 24.59 6.33 35.53
CA ARG A 925 24.39 6.50 36.97
C ARG A 925 23.44 5.42 37.52
N LEU A 926 23.73 4.94 38.72
CA LEU A 926 22.86 4.02 39.47
C LEU A 926 22.15 4.75 40.62
N THR A 927 20.96 4.28 40.98
CA THR A 927 20.14 4.83 42.07
C THR A 927 19.79 3.77 43.11
N MET A 928 19.61 4.21 44.35
CA MET A 928 19.16 3.39 45.47
C MET A 928 17.97 4.04 46.17
N ARG A 929 17.15 3.24 46.84
CA ARG A 929 16.06 3.73 47.71
C ARG A 929 16.22 3.15 49.11
N ARG A 930 15.97 3.96 50.14
CA ARG A 930 15.98 3.50 51.54
C ARG A 930 15.04 2.29 51.69
N GLY A 931 15.55 1.21 52.27
CA GLY A 931 14.78 -0.02 52.50
C GLY A 931 14.57 -0.90 51.25
N SER A 932 15.24 -0.60 50.13
CA SER A 932 15.19 -1.43 48.92
C SER A 932 16.59 -1.90 48.54
N ASN A 933 16.69 -3.16 48.09
CA ASN A 933 17.89 -3.71 47.46
C ASN A 933 17.88 -3.53 45.93
N ARG A 934 16.83 -2.90 45.36
CA ARG A 934 16.73 -2.64 43.92
C ARG A 934 17.72 -1.56 43.51
N ILE A 935 18.58 -1.90 42.56
CA ILE A 935 19.49 -0.96 41.90
C ILE A 935 18.73 -0.39 40.70
N GLY A 936 18.42 0.90 40.72
CA GLY A 936 17.84 1.60 39.57
C GLY A 936 18.91 2.13 38.63
N THR A 937 18.61 2.24 37.33
CA THR A 937 19.50 2.82 36.33
C THR A 937 19.09 4.26 35.99
N VAL A 938 20.03 5.03 35.45
CA VAL A 938 19.79 6.32 34.79
C VAL A 938 20.57 6.31 33.46
N PRO A 939 19.89 6.44 32.31
CA PRO A 939 18.43 6.54 32.14
C PRO A 939 17.68 5.32 32.72
N ASP A 940 16.39 5.46 33.01
CA ASP A 940 15.58 4.34 33.49
C ASP A 940 15.31 3.34 32.35
N ALA A 941 14.75 2.17 32.70
CA ALA A 941 14.37 1.14 31.74
C ALA A 941 15.49 0.62 30.81
N VAL A 942 16.70 0.43 31.33
CA VAL A 942 17.86 -0.04 30.55
C VAL A 942 18.10 -1.54 30.70
N GLN A 943 18.28 -2.24 29.58
CA GLN A 943 18.72 -3.63 29.55
C GLN A 943 20.25 -3.70 29.39
N VAL A 944 20.95 -4.16 30.45
CA VAL A 944 22.43 -4.11 30.57
C VAL A 944 23.12 -5.44 30.29
N GLY A 945 22.40 -6.38 29.69
CA GLY A 945 22.87 -7.73 29.41
C GLY A 945 23.30 -7.95 27.96
N PRO A 946 23.88 -9.13 27.66
CA PRO A 946 24.06 -9.57 26.28
C PRO A 946 22.73 -9.65 25.55
N LYS A 947 22.77 -9.31 24.26
CA LYS A 947 21.61 -9.29 23.37
C LYS A 947 21.94 -10.05 22.10
N VAL A 948 20.94 -10.71 21.52
CA VAL A 948 21.01 -11.24 20.16
C VAL A 948 19.75 -10.87 19.42
N CYS A 949 19.87 -10.73 18.09
CA CYS A 949 18.75 -10.45 17.21
C CYS A 949 18.51 -11.64 16.27
N LEU A 950 17.30 -12.16 16.26
CA LEU A 950 16.87 -13.19 15.31
C LEU A 950 16.34 -12.51 14.04
N ILE A 951 16.80 -12.97 12.88
CA ILE A 951 16.40 -12.44 11.57
C ILE A 951 16.08 -13.57 10.59
N ASN A 952 15.21 -13.33 9.62
CA ASN A 952 15.00 -14.27 8.54
C ASN A 952 14.66 -13.57 7.21
N LYS A 953 14.50 -14.38 6.16
CA LYS A 953 14.06 -13.95 4.82
C LYS A 953 12.80 -13.07 4.77
N TYR A 954 11.99 -13.05 5.83
CA TYR A 954 10.77 -12.27 5.94
C TYR A 954 10.93 -10.95 6.70
N SER A 955 12.08 -10.69 7.34
CA SER A 955 12.42 -9.37 7.90
C SER A 955 12.64 -8.38 6.75
N ALA A 956 11.85 -7.30 6.69
CA ALA A 956 11.72 -6.49 5.48
C ALA A 956 11.72 -4.97 5.73
N SER A 957 12.28 -4.20 4.80
CA SER A 957 12.26 -2.74 4.77
C SER A 957 12.96 -2.11 5.97
N ASP A 958 12.26 -1.38 6.83
CA ASP A 958 12.86 -0.92 8.08
C ASP A 958 13.20 -2.09 9.04
N GLY A 959 12.63 -3.28 8.81
CA GLY A 959 13.06 -4.56 9.39
C GLY A 959 14.33 -5.14 8.74
N ASP A 960 14.82 -4.60 7.61
CA ASP A 960 16.20 -4.79 7.15
C ASP A 960 17.14 -3.78 7.85
N LEU A 961 16.69 -2.53 8.01
CA LEU A 961 17.48 -1.46 8.61
C LEU A 961 17.69 -1.66 10.12
N PHE A 962 16.73 -2.25 10.84
CA PHE A 962 16.86 -2.59 12.25
C PHE A 962 18.04 -3.54 12.53
N PRO A 963 18.15 -4.74 11.92
CA PRO A 963 19.29 -5.62 12.14
C PRO A 963 20.60 -5.04 11.59
N TRP A 964 20.56 -4.28 10.49
CA TRP A 964 21.74 -3.54 10.03
C TRP A 964 22.24 -2.56 11.10
N GLY A 965 21.34 -1.74 11.66
CA GLY A 965 21.63 -0.79 12.73
C GLY A 965 22.06 -1.46 14.03
N PHE A 966 21.44 -2.58 14.39
CA PHE A 966 21.79 -3.38 15.56
C PHE A 966 23.26 -3.85 15.51
N ARG A 967 23.72 -4.31 14.34
CA ARG A 967 25.13 -4.62 14.09
C ARG A 967 26.00 -3.37 14.09
N ALA A 968 25.59 -2.31 13.39
CA ALA A 968 26.38 -1.09 13.25
C ALA A 968 26.68 -0.39 14.59
N LEU A 969 25.73 -0.48 15.54
CA LEU A 969 25.81 0.02 16.91
C LEU A 969 26.47 -0.95 17.90
N GLY A 970 26.82 -2.18 17.46
CA GLY A 970 27.49 -3.17 18.30
C GLY A 970 26.61 -3.75 19.41
N LEU A 971 25.30 -3.84 19.21
CA LEU A 971 24.35 -4.26 20.25
C LEU A 971 24.37 -5.77 20.52
N GLY A 972 24.83 -6.57 19.56
CA GLY A 972 24.91 -8.03 19.67
C GLY A 972 25.04 -8.72 18.32
N LYS A 973 24.90 -10.04 18.32
CA LYS A 973 24.97 -10.88 17.10
C LYS A 973 23.61 -11.03 16.43
N LEU A 974 23.62 -11.13 15.11
CA LEU A 974 22.48 -11.52 14.29
C LEU A 974 22.51 -13.04 14.04
N ILE A 975 21.37 -13.71 14.18
CA ILE A 975 21.24 -15.17 14.03
C ILE A 975 20.03 -15.48 13.14
N GLY A 976 20.20 -16.38 12.16
CA GLY A 976 19.10 -16.85 11.32
C GLY A 976 19.44 -16.93 9.84
N THR A 977 18.68 -16.26 8.97
CA THR A 977 18.90 -16.23 7.52
C THR A 977 18.90 -14.79 6.99
N ARG A 978 19.47 -14.58 5.80
CA ARG A 978 19.51 -13.28 5.11
C ARG A 978 18.11 -12.66 5.04
N THR A 979 18.00 -11.36 5.30
CA THR A 979 16.73 -10.60 5.29
C THR A 979 16.25 -10.26 3.87
N TRP A 980 15.08 -9.65 3.73
CA TRP A 980 14.42 -9.38 2.44
C TRP A 980 15.22 -8.45 1.52
N GLY A 981 15.89 -7.43 2.04
CA GLY A 981 16.81 -6.59 1.28
C GLY A 981 16.18 -5.54 0.38
N GLY A 982 15.01 -5.01 0.72
CA GLY A 982 14.43 -3.86 0.01
C GLY A 982 14.36 -2.66 0.93
N ILE A 983 15.22 -1.66 0.75
CA ILE A 983 15.38 -0.49 1.64
C ILE A 983 15.28 0.86 0.92
N VAL A 984 15.11 0.87 -0.40
CA VAL A 984 14.74 2.12 -1.09
C VAL A 984 13.31 2.46 -0.70
N GLY A 985 13.18 3.39 0.25
CA GLY A 985 11.93 3.90 0.78
C GLY A 985 11.08 4.57 -0.28
N ILE A 986 9.80 4.70 0.03
CA ILE A 986 8.76 4.93 -0.95
C ILE A 986 8.03 6.24 -0.64
N SER A 987 7.61 6.97 -1.67
CA SER A 987 6.72 8.13 -1.50
C SER A 987 5.25 7.74 -1.74
N GLY A 988 4.32 8.60 -1.30
CA GLY A 988 2.90 8.42 -1.60
C GLY A 988 2.61 8.49 -3.10
N SER A 989 1.52 7.85 -3.55
CA SER A 989 1.12 7.93 -4.96
C SER A 989 0.71 9.34 -5.34
N LEU A 990 1.02 9.71 -6.58
CA LEU A 990 0.35 10.82 -7.25
C LEU A 990 -1.12 10.44 -7.49
N PRO A 991 -2.05 11.41 -7.64
CA PRO A 991 -3.40 11.09 -8.03
C PRO A 991 -3.38 10.44 -9.42
N PHE A 992 -4.20 9.41 -9.64
CA PHE A 992 -4.48 8.80 -10.94
C PHE A 992 -5.98 8.85 -11.19
N ILE A 993 -6.40 8.87 -12.46
CA ILE A 993 -7.81 9.08 -12.84
C ILE A 993 -8.76 8.02 -12.27
N ASP A 994 -8.34 6.77 -12.17
CA ASP A 994 -9.13 5.65 -11.62
C ASP A 994 -8.84 5.35 -10.14
N GLY A 995 -8.00 6.16 -9.48
CA GLY A 995 -7.56 5.93 -8.11
C GLY A 995 -6.42 4.92 -7.95
N THR A 996 -5.72 4.55 -9.02
CA THR A 996 -4.49 3.72 -8.96
C THR A 996 -3.50 4.26 -7.92
N ASP A 997 -2.93 3.36 -7.11
CA ASP A 997 -1.89 3.67 -6.13
C ASP A 997 -0.55 3.10 -6.61
N ILE A 998 0.33 3.98 -7.10
CA ILE A 998 1.70 3.64 -7.50
C ILE A 998 2.68 4.16 -6.46
N ARG A 999 3.47 3.24 -5.92
CA ARG A 999 4.52 3.54 -4.96
C ARG A 999 5.87 3.54 -5.67
N VAL A 1000 6.46 4.72 -5.84
CA VAL A 1000 7.77 4.88 -6.46
C VAL A 1000 8.87 4.86 -5.41
N PRO A 1001 9.93 4.03 -5.58
CA PRO A 1001 11.12 4.08 -4.75
C PRO A 1001 11.82 5.44 -4.89
N PHE A 1002 11.84 6.21 -3.80
CA PHE A 1002 12.09 7.66 -3.84
C PHE A 1002 13.31 8.10 -3.02
N PHE A 1003 13.69 7.38 -1.96
CA PHE A 1003 14.83 7.71 -1.10
C PHE A 1003 15.45 6.44 -0.52
N THR A 1004 16.71 6.49 -0.06
CA THR A 1004 17.35 5.32 0.56
C THR A 1004 18.45 5.71 1.54
N SER A 1005 19.00 4.71 2.23
CA SER A 1005 20.05 4.85 3.25
C SER A 1005 21.42 4.45 2.69
N TYR A 1006 22.47 5.03 3.26
CA TYR A 1006 23.86 4.66 3.02
C TYR A 1006 24.61 4.57 4.35
N ASP A 1007 25.74 3.87 4.36
CA ASP A 1007 26.52 3.67 5.58
C ASP A 1007 27.24 4.96 5.99
N ALA A 1008 26.96 5.44 7.21
CA ALA A 1008 27.60 6.63 7.77
C ALA A 1008 29.12 6.50 7.92
N LYS A 1009 29.67 5.27 8.05
CA LYS A 1009 31.12 5.06 8.22
C LYS A 1009 31.87 5.07 6.88
N THR A 1010 31.27 4.54 5.82
CA THR A 1010 31.95 4.31 4.53
C THR A 1010 31.43 5.19 3.38
N GLY A 1011 30.26 5.79 3.53
CA GLY A 1011 29.57 6.55 2.47
C GLY A 1011 29.04 5.69 1.33
N GLN A 1012 28.99 4.35 1.49
CA GLN A 1012 28.53 3.43 0.46
C GLN A 1012 27.05 3.07 0.63
N TRP A 1013 26.38 2.76 -0.49
CA TRP A 1013 25.04 2.17 -0.48
C TRP A 1013 25.03 0.86 0.31
N ILE A 1014 23.90 0.57 0.97
CA ILE A 1014 23.77 -0.60 1.82
C ILE A 1014 22.60 -1.47 1.36
N ILE A 1015 22.81 -2.79 1.36
CA ILE A 1015 21.81 -3.88 1.45
C ILE A 1015 20.61 -3.93 0.49
N GLU A 1016 20.37 -2.95 -0.39
CA GLU A 1016 19.33 -3.04 -1.42
C GLU A 1016 19.62 -4.21 -2.38
N ASN A 1017 18.58 -4.99 -2.66
CA ASN A 1017 18.62 -6.23 -3.43
C ASN A 1017 19.53 -7.33 -2.86
N HIS A 1018 19.89 -7.26 -1.57
CA HIS A 1018 20.70 -8.27 -0.88
C HIS A 1018 20.16 -8.59 0.52
N GLY A 1019 19.94 -7.58 1.36
CA GLY A 1019 19.53 -7.75 2.75
C GLY A 1019 20.72 -7.81 3.71
N VAL A 1020 20.46 -8.26 4.93
CA VAL A 1020 21.44 -8.37 6.02
C VAL A 1020 21.75 -9.84 6.25
N ASP A 1021 22.98 -10.25 5.99
CA ASP A 1021 23.46 -11.58 6.36
C ASP A 1021 23.61 -11.70 7.88
N PRO A 1022 23.22 -12.82 8.52
CA PRO A 1022 23.42 -13.04 9.95
C PRO A 1022 24.89 -13.33 10.26
N ASP A 1023 25.30 -13.09 11.51
CA ASP A 1023 26.64 -13.50 12.00
C ASP A 1023 26.70 -15.02 12.23
N ILE A 1024 25.55 -15.65 12.50
CA ILE A 1024 25.40 -17.10 12.64
C ILE A 1024 24.24 -17.55 11.75
N ILE A 1025 24.58 -18.19 10.63
CA ILE A 1025 23.60 -18.73 9.68
C ILE A 1025 22.98 -20.00 10.25
N ILE A 1026 21.65 -20.00 10.40
CA ILE A 1026 20.82 -21.16 10.75
C ILE A 1026 19.53 -21.04 9.92
N ASP A 1027 19.36 -21.88 8.91
CA ASP A 1027 18.06 -22.09 8.26
C ASP A 1027 17.33 -23.21 9.01
N ASN A 1028 16.09 -22.96 9.44
CA ASN A 1028 15.31 -23.98 10.14
C ASN A 1028 15.02 -25.12 9.16
N ASP A 1029 15.28 -26.36 9.58
CA ASP A 1029 14.82 -27.53 8.85
C ASP A 1029 13.28 -27.54 8.85
N PRO A 1030 12.62 -27.50 7.68
CA PRO A 1030 11.17 -27.46 7.57
C PRO A 1030 10.44 -28.57 8.33
N VAL A 1031 10.95 -29.81 8.30
CA VAL A 1031 10.30 -30.94 8.98
C VAL A 1031 10.43 -30.79 10.49
N LYS A 1032 11.60 -30.36 10.97
CA LYS A 1032 11.80 -30.10 12.41
C LYS A 1032 10.96 -28.93 12.91
N GLU A 1033 10.89 -27.85 12.14
CA GLU A 1033 10.09 -26.67 12.46
C GLU A 1033 8.60 -27.03 12.53
N TRP A 1034 8.09 -27.79 11.56
CA TRP A 1034 6.71 -28.31 11.59
C TRP A 1034 6.42 -29.10 12.88
N ASN A 1035 7.40 -29.88 13.35
CA ASN A 1035 7.30 -30.66 14.59
C ASN A 1035 7.60 -29.85 15.86
N GLY A 1036 7.74 -28.52 15.77
CA GLY A 1036 7.90 -27.60 16.90
C GLY A 1036 9.33 -27.29 17.33
N GLU A 1037 10.34 -27.74 16.57
CA GLU A 1037 11.75 -27.43 16.84
C GLU A 1037 12.20 -26.17 16.07
N ASP A 1038 12.18 -25.02 16.76
CA ASP A 1038 12.81 -23.78 16.29
C ASP A 1038 14.33 -23.79 16.58
N GLN A 1039 15.14 -24.10 15.56
CA GLN A 1039 16.60 -24.20 15.68
C GLN A 1039 17.26 -22.83 15.85
N GLN A 1040 16.74 -21.80 15.20
CA GLN A 1040 17.22 -20.43 15.34
C GLN A 1040 17.06 -19.92 16.78
N LEU A 1041 15.87 -20.10 17.37
CA LEU A 1041 15.63 -19.71 18.76
C LEU A 1041 16.48 -20.51 19.75
N ASN A 1042 16.65 -21.81 19.52
CA ASN A 1042 17.55 -22.64 20.33
C ASN A 1042 18.98 -22.09 20.31
N ARG A 1043 19.49 -21.75 19.11
CA ARG A 1043 20.83 -21.18 18.95
C ARG A 1043 20.98 -19.82 19.63
N ALA A 1044 19.94 -18.97 19.59
CA ALA A 1044 19.94 -17.69 20.29
C ALA A 1044 20.02 -17.85 21.81
N ILE A 1045 19.26 -18.80 22.39
CA ILE A 1045 19.34 -19.12 23.82
C ILE A 1045 20.75 -19.54 24.21
N GLU A 1046 21.36 -20.43 23.42
CA GLU A 1046 22.74 -20.88 23.66
C GLU A 1046 23.76 -19.74 23.62
N GLU A 1047 23.66 -18.85 22.63
CA GLU A 1047 24.62 -17.75 22.46
C GLU A 1047 24.50 -16.73 23.60
N VAL A 1048 23.28 -16.35 23.99
CA VAL A 1048 23.09 -15.47 25.15
C VAL A 1048 23.57 -16.13 26.44
N MET A 1049 23.26 -17.42 26.67
CA MET A 1049 23.76 -18.16 27.83
C MET A 1049 25.29 -18.25 27.88
N LYS A 1050 25.93 -18.34 26.72
CA LYS A 1050 27.39 -18.32 26.60
C LYS A 1050 27.96 -16.95 26.98
N GLU A 1051 27.39 -15.86 26.47
CA GLU A 1051 27.82 -14.50 26.76
C GLU A 1051 27.57 -14.12 28.23
N LEU A 1052 26.47 -14.62 28.83
CA LEU A 1052 26.15 -14.40 30.24
C LEU A 1052 27.23 -14.89 31.20
N LYS A 1053 28.03 -15.90 30.83
CA LYS A 1053 29.16 -16.38 31.66
C LYS A 1053 30.22 -15.29 31.91
N ASN A 1054 30.30 -14.30 31.02
CA ASN A 1054 31.25 -13.20 31.10
C ASN A 1054 30.60 -11.88 31.53
N ARG A 1055 29.27 -11.87 31.77
CA ARG A 1055 28.52 -10.68 32.16
C ARG A 1055 28.97 -10.19 33.53
N GLN A 1056 29.26 -8.89 33.63
CA GLN A 1056 29.45 -8.22 34.90
C GLN A 1056 28.09 -7.68 35.40
N PRO A 1057 27.65 -8.03 36.62
CA PRO A 1057 26.43 -7.45 37.18
C PRO A 1057 26.65 -5.95 37.45
N LEU A 1058 25.55 -5.21 37.55
CA LEU A 1058 25.59 -3.82 38.01
C LEU A 1058 26.27 -3.73 39.37
N LYS A 1059 27.02 -2.65 39.60
CA LYS A 1059 27.67 -2.41 40.88
C LYS A 1059 26.60 -2.36 41.99
N PRO A 1060 26.84 -3.03 43.14
CA PRO A 1060 25.89 -3.01 44.25
C PRO A 1060 25.79 -1.60 44.85
N VAL A 1061 24.79 -1.41 45.70
CA VAL A 1061 24.67 -0.20 46.52
C VAL A 1061 25.95 -0.05 47.38
N PRO A 1062 26.64 1.12 47.35
CA PRO A 1062 27.81 1.35 48.18
C PRO A 1062 27.51 1.21 49.67
N ALA A 1063 28.54 0.90 50.47
CA ALA A 1063 28.42 0.90 51.92
C ALA A 1063 27.90 2.26 52.44
N PRO A 1064 27.12 2.30 53.55
CA PRO A 1064 26.64 3.54 54.14
C PRO A 1064 27.78 4.53 54.40
N ARG A 1065 27.58 5.80 54.05
CA ARG A 1065 28.56 6.85 54.37
C ARG A 1065 28.65 7.04 55.88
N VAL A 1066 29.85 6.95 56.43
CA VAL A 1066 30.14 7.30 57.83
C VAL A 1066 31.02 8.54 57.78
N TRP A 1067 30.47 9.69 58.18
CA TRP A 1067 31.17 10.98 58.10
C TRP A 1067 32.01 11.30 59.33
N ASN A 1068 31.91 10.49 60.39
CA ASN A 1068 32.65 10.66 61.64
C ASN A 1068 33.40 9.37 62.02
N LYS A 1069 34.64 9.29 61.54
CA LYS A 1069 35.80 8.74 62.24
C LYS A 1069 37.06 9.44 61.73
#